data_AF-A0A1D9FYZ9-F1
#
_entry.id   AF-A0A1D9FYZ9-F1
#
_cell.length_a   1.000
_cell.length_b   1.000
_cell.length_c   1.000
_cell.angle_alpha   90.00
_cell.angle_beta   90.00
_cell.angle_gamma   90.00
#
_symmetry.space_group_name_H-M   'P 1'
#
loop_
_entity.id
_entity.type
_entity.pdbx_description
1 polymer ?
#
loop_
_entity_poly.entity_id
_entity_poly.type
_entity_poly.pdbx_seq_one_letter_code
_entity_poly.pdbx_strand_id
1 'polypeptide(L)'
;MTDNIYGLLVGIDEYPSPVPYLNGCVNDILEIQDYLQGRVATDGYQLNIRKLLNQDATRQAVIDGFREHLCKASREDVAFFYYAGHGSQEQAPQEFWTIEPDRLDETLVCYDSRTEGGWDLADKELAKLISEVAQNNPHTVIILDCCHSGSATRGELEAETAIRKTSTDKRQRPWESFIFSLSETDKLSAALSPEKNPSGWSFPTGKHIVLAACRDSETAKEYNSNGQPRGAFSYFLLDTLKKANGSLTYRDLFKRVNALVRSKINAQSPQIEATELSHLDQPFLGGAIANRTPYFTVFYDKNHDWVIDGGAVHGISQPVGNDTTILALFPFDTPTEELRQLSTAVGEAKIVKVMPQLSKVQISGIGDLDPEMTWKAVITSLPLPPKGVLLSGESAGVELARSTLLNTGHNQPSLYVREVATPEAAEFKLLARDGNYLITRPADDRPLVAAISGYTDATALQAIQRLEHITRWLNITELASPATSRIPPDAVQMLIYQQDGSPLLDPHIRLEYQQEYRRWRSPTLKIKLKNTSNEPLYCALLDLTDRYAVSAELLDGGGIFLQPRGQEGDEAWVNRGNPICPTVPQQLWQEAGITEVKDILKLIVCSTEFDATLLEQPKLDLPQRPVPTAHRGHGTLNRLMQRIPARDLPSKPEDDEIYDDWLTSQISITTVRPLDTTPIPTGEESVFLGVGSALYAHSELRAKARLTTLTQSTRDLGNQMLPPILREDHPGIESFEFTSSRGTDPGLSALELTEVENPSAVTPKNPLKVIVDRPLASNEQLLPISYDGEFFLPLGRARSTPEGKTEILLERLTEPISEGSRSLGGSIRIFFQKVVSQQLGLEFTYPILAAADVTGSGVVNYTVNYTTEVEQVKSRVAQAQRIVLYIHGIIGNTKSLLPSLRSAQVEVDGTEKPLAELYDLVLSYDYETINTSIVENAKLLKQRLQAVGLGENHGKIFHIVAYSMGGLVSRWFIEREGGNQVVGHLIMLGTPNAGSPWSTVEDWALATLSIGLNGLSEFTWPVPVMGILLKAINRFVDEIETIDISLDQMHPGSEFLEQLAASPDPKVPYSIIAGNTSIIPAALKAEANQTSSPLQRLMQKLFDKAVAMAFFEQPNDIAVTVQSIKSVGSDRTPQPQIQEIGCDHFVYFAEPVGLTAFSQAVIKALKNHSDFGSKTAATNTIVANPVVNIITNNSPENKALKWWIIGVVGVLVAAILGWLVLKPSNNTEPSNQSQLSENLGQ
;
A
#
# COMPACT_ATOMS: atom_id res chain seq x y z
N MET A 1 -12.65 -12.83 43.53
CA MET A 1 -14.01 -12.30 43.35
C MET A 1 -14.52 -12.91 42.08
N THR A 2 -15.73 -13.45 42.07
CA THR A 2 -16.34 -14.07 40.88
C THR A 2 -17.07 -13.00 40.08
N ASP A 3 -16.68 -12.81 38.83
CA ASP A 3 -17.25 -11.81 37.93
C ASP A 3 -18.63 -12.30 37.42
N ASN A 4 -19.62 -11.43 37.28
CA ASN A 4 -20.98 -11.84 36.91
C ASN A 4 -21.32 -11.49 35.47
N ILE A 5 -22.11 -12.36 34.83
CA ILE A 5 -22.79 -12.04 33.58
C ILE A 5 -24.28 -11.92 33.86
N TYR A 6 -24.83 -10.71 33.70
CA TYR A 6 -26.27 -10.46 33.76
C TYR A 6 -26.83 -10.44 32.34
N GLY A 7 -27.49 -11.53 31.95
CA GLY A 7 -28.12 -11.68 30.62
C GLY A 7 -29.62 -11.42 30.66
N LEU A 8 -30.13 -10.53 29.80
CA LEU A 8 -31.54 -10.34 29.51
C LEU A 8 -31.81 -10.82 28.08
N LEU A 9 -32.51 -11.96 27.94
CA LEU A 9 -32.73 -12.62 26.66
C LEU A 9 -34.22 -12.59 26.30
N VAL A 10 -34.57 -11.97 25.17
CA VAL A 10 -35.96 -11.68 24.76
C VAL A 10 -36.23 -12.27 23.38
N GLY A 11 -37.23 -13.15 23.29
CA GLY A 11 -37.58 -13.85 22.04
C GLY A 11 -39.09 -13.92 21.85
N ILE A 12 -39.60 -13.41 20.73
CA ILE A 12 -41.04 -13.29 20.51
C ILE A 12 -41.41 -13.83 19.13
N ASP A 13 -42.20 -14.90 19.12
CA ASP A 13 -42.77 -15.51 17.92
C ASP A 13 -44.29 -15.32 17.86
N GLU A 14 -44.95 -15.43 19.02
CA GLU A 14 -46.41 -15.44 19.13
C GLU A 14 -46.99 -14.05 19.42
N TYR A 15 -47.09 -13.21 18.40
CA TYR A 15 -47.65 -11.87 18.56
C TYR A 15 -49.19 -11.83 18.52
N PRO A 16 -49.85 -11.04 19.40
CA PRO A 16 -51.27 -10.73 19.26
C PRO A 16 -51.57 -9.92 17.98
N SER A 17 -52.77 -10.13 17.43
CA SER A 17 -53.27 -9.30 16.31
C SER A 17 -53.27 -7.82 16.70
N PRO A 18 -52.77 -6.90 15.84
CA PRO A 18 -52.55 -7.05 14.40
C PRO A 18 -51.11 -7.42 13.97
N VAL A 19 -50.21 -7.76 14.89
CA VAL A 19 -48.80 -8.06 14.56
C VAL A 19 -48.68 -9.51 14.04
N PRO A 20 -47.96 -9.76 12.93
CA PRO A 20 -47.76 -11.11 12.40
C PRO A 20 -46.95 -12.03 13.33
N TYR A 21 -47.12 -13.34 13.16
CA TYR A 21 -46.34 -14.36 13.86
C TYR A 21 -44.96 -14.55 13.20
N LEU A 22 -43.95 -14.89 14.02
CA LEU A 22 -42.64 -15.39 13.61
C LEU A 22 -42.48 -16.84 14.08
N ASN A 23 -41.38 -17.53 13.73
CA ASN A 23 -41.19 -18.93 14.12
C ASN A 23 -39.80 -19.24 14.68
N GLY A 24 -38.83 -18.34 14.55
CA GLY A 24 -37.44 -18.62 14.91
C GLY A 24 -36.86 -17.83 16.08
N CYS A 25 -37.59 -16.88 16.66
CA CYS A 25 -37.06 -15.97 17.67
C CYS A 25 -36.87 -16.67 19.02
N VAL A 26 -37.84 -17.50 19.43
CA VAL A 26 -37.72 -18.31 20.64
C VAL A 26 -36.56 -19.29 20.53
N ASN A 27 -36.40 -19.92 19.35
CA ASN A 27 -35.30 -20.85 19.09
C ASN A 27 -33.93 -20.18 19.20
N ASP A 28 -33.78 -18.94 18.72
CA ASP A 28 -32.54 -18.19 18.89
C ASP A 28 -32.16 -17.96 20.35
N ILE A 29 -33.14 -17.60 21.19
CA ILE A 29 -32.94 -17.35 22.61
C ILE A 29 -32.61 -18.64 23.38
N LEU A 30 -33.25 -19.76 23.04
CA LEU A 30 -32.92 -21.05 23.65
C LEU A 30 -31.49 -21.48 23.29
N GLU A 31 -31.10 -21.36 22.02
CA GLU A 31 -29.77 -21.77 21.55
C GLU A 31 -28.63 -20.92 22.15
N ILE A 32 -28.81 -19.60 22.32
CA ILE A 32 -27.82 -18.76 22.99
C ILE A 32 -27.78 -19.03 24.50
N GLN A 33 -28.92 -19.31 25.13
CA GLN A 33 -28.95 -19.70 26.54
C GLN A 33 -28.12 -20.98 26.75
N ASP A 34 -28.37 -22.02 25.96
CA ASP A 34 -27.68 -23.30 26.07
C ASP A 34 -26.18 -23.12 25.82
N TYR A 35 -25.81 -22.30 24.84
CA TYR A 35 -24.42 -21.96 24.57
C TYR A 35 -23.75 -21.27 25.77
N LEU A 36 -24.38 -20.26 26.38
CA LEU A 36 -23.82 -19.55 27.53
C LEU A 36 -23.69 -20.47 28.75
N GLN A 37 -24.72 -21.26 29.05
CA GLN A 37 -24.71 -22.20 30.17
C GLN A 37 -23.62 -23.27 30.00
N GLY A 38 -23.42 -23.78 28.79
CA GLY A 38 -22.39 -24.78 28.50
C GLY A 38 -20.95 -24.26 28.48
N ARG A 39 -20.75 -22.93 28.43
CA ARG A 39 -19.41 -22.34 28.17
C ARG A 39 -18.91 -21.36 29.24
N VAL A 40 -19.79 -20.81 30.06
CA VAL A 40 -19.44 -19.84 31.11
C VAL A 40 -19.23 -20.50 32.48
N ALA A 41 -19.79 -21.70 32.71
CA ALA A 41 -19.90 -22.29 34.04
C ALA A 41 -18.60 -22.88 34.65
N THR A 42 -17.44 -22.74 34.02
CA THR A 42 -16.22 -23.47 34.43
C THR A 42 -15.06 -22.62 34.93
N ASP A 43 -15.01 -21.29 34.70
CA ASP A 43 -13.82 -20.47 34.99
C ASP A 43 -14.12 -19.14 35.72
N GLY A 44 -14.72 -19.20 36.92
CA GLY A 44 -14.79 -18.03 37.81
C GLY A 44 -15.84 -16.96 37.49
N TYR A 45 -16.69 -17.18 36.48
CA TYR A 45 -17.86 -16.35 36.17
C TYR A 45 -19.17 -16.93 36.69
N GLN A 46 -20.06 -16.09 37.21
CA GLN A 46 -21.43 -16.48 37.57
C GLN A 46 -22.44 -15.96 36.54
N LEU A 47 -23.16 -16.89 35.89
CA LEU A 47 -24.14 -16.57 34.85
C LEU A 47 -25.54 -16.37 35.46
N ASN A 48 -26.11 -15.18 35.29
CA ASN A 48 -27.44 -14.78 35.76
C ASN A 48 -28.34 -14.41 34.57
N ILE A 49 -29.16 -15.35 34.09
CA ILE A 49 -30.04 -15.14 32.92
C ILE A 49 -31.47 -14.82 33.38
N ARG A 50 -32.03 -13.71 32.89
CA ARG A 50 -33.47 -13.40 32.87
C ARG A 50 -33.97 -13.57 31.44
N LYS A 51 -34.88 -14.50 31.23
CA LYS A 51 -35.44 -14.83 29.91
C LYS A 51 -36.91 -14.40 29.82
N LEU A 52 -37.29 -13.73 28.74
CA LEU A 52 -38.65 -13.31 28.44
C LEU A 52 -39.05 -13.87 27.07
N LEU A 53 -40.03 -14.77 27.02
CA LEU A 53 -40.48 -15.42 25.79
C LEU A 53 -41.96 -15.14 25.54
N ASN A 54 -42.33 -14.85 24.29
CA ASN A 54 -43.73 -14.65 23.87
C ASN A 54 -44.51 -13.76 24.85
N GLN A 55 -45.57 -14.27 25.46
CA GLN A 55 -46.45 -13.54 26.39
C GLN A 55 -45.73 -12.90 27.59
N ASP A 56 -44.56 -13.41 27.98
CA ASP A 56 -43.78 -12.87 29.09
C ASP A 56 -42.94 -11.66 28.67
N ALA A 57 -42.74 -11.45 27.37
CA ALA A 57 -41.95 -10.35 26.79
C ALA A 57 -42.81 -9.11 26.54
N THR A 58 -43.53 -8.66 27.57
CA THR A 58 -44.26 -7.39 27.53
C THR A 58 -43.28 -6.20 27.56
N ARG A 59 -43.70 -5.04 27.05
CA ARG A 59 -42.89 -3.81 27.07
C ARG A 59 -42.43 -3.48 28.49
N GLN A 60 -43.32 -3.61 29.48
CA GLN A 60 -42.97 -3.38 30.88
C GLN A 60 -41.96 -4.41 31.40
N ALA A 61 -42.10 -5.69 31.05
CA ALA A 61 -41.16 -6.72 31.50
C ALA A 61 -39.74 -6.51 30.93
N VAL A 62 -39.62 -5.99 29.70
CA VAL A 62 -38.32 -5.61 29.12
C VAL A 62 -37.72 -4.42 29.87
N ILE A 63 -38.51 -3.37 30.15
CA ILE A 63 -38.08 -2.21 30.97
C ILE A 63 -37.59 -2.65 32.35
N ASP A 64 -38.36 -3.51 33.03
CA ASP A 64 -38.01 -4.05 34.34
C ASP A 64 -36.77 -4.96 34.25
N GLY A 65 -36.59 -5.67 33.13
CA GLY A 65 -35.38 -6.43 32.84
C GLY A 65 -34.13 -5.55 32.83
N PHE A 66 -34.18 -4.36 32.23
CA PHE A 66 -33.05 -3.43 32.29
C PHE A 66 -32.82 -2.93 33.73
N ARG A 67 -33.87 -2.40 34.37
CA ARG A 67 -33.76 -1.70 35.66
C ARG A 67 -33.47 -2.61 36.85
N GLU A 68 -34.06 -3.79 36.88
CA GLU A 68 -33.97 -4.70 38.03
C GLU A 68 -32.94 -5.81 37.83
N HIS A 69 -32.49 -6.06 36.59
CA HIS A 69 -31.56 -7.14 36.27
C HIS A 69 -30.24 -6.63 35.68
N LEU A 70 -30.25 -5.92 34.54
CA LEU A 70 -29.01 -5.46 33.92
C LEU A 70 -28.30 -4.37 34.74
N CYS A 71 -29.03 -3.47 35.40
CA CYS A 71 -28.45 -2.45 36.29
C CYS A 71 -27.78 -3.03 37.56
N LYS A 72 -27.81 -4.35 37.79
CA LYS A 72 -27.02 -4.99 38.86
C LYS A 72 -25.55 -5.16 38.47
N ALA A 73 -25.23 -5.12 37.18
CA ALA A 73 -23.86 -5.25 36.69
C ALA A 73 -23.01 -4.04 37.12
N SER A 74 -21.86 -4.32 37.71
CA SER A 74 -20.83 -3.35 38.10
C SER A 74 -19.66 -3.35 37.12
N ARG A 75 -18.59 -2.59 37.42
CA ARG A 75 -17.46 -2.36 36.51
C ARG A 75 -16.76 -3.62 35.98
N GLU A 76 -16.74 -4.69 36.77
CA GLU A 76 -16.09 -5.96 36.41
C GLU A 76 -17.09 -6.98 35.84
N ASP A 77 -18.37 -6.64 35.78
CA ASP A 77 -19.44 -7.51 35.30
C ASP A 77 -19.80 -7.23 33.83
N VAL A 78 -20.48 -8.19 33.22
CA VAL A 78 -21.02 -8.09 31.85
C VAL A 78 -22.54 -7.89 31.91
N ALA A 79 -23.03 -6.84 31.24
CA ALA A 79 -24.45 -6.63 30.98
C ALA A 79 -24.76 -7.04 29.53
N PHE A 80 -25.52 -8.11 29.34
CA PHE A 80 -25.80 -8.69 28.02
C PHE A 80 -27.29 -8.64 27.69
N PHE A 81 -27.67 -7.88 26.66
CA PHE A 81 -29.04 -7.81 26.16
C PHE A 81 -29.13 -8.46 24.77
N TYR A 82 -30.04 -9.42 24.60
CA TYR A 82 -30.30 -10.06 23.31
C TYR A 82 -31.80 -10.00 23.01
N TYR A 83 -32.16 -9.31 21.94
CA TYR A 83 -33.52 -9.26 21.41
C TYR A 83 -33.62 -9.98 20.06
N ALA A 84 -34.59 -10.89 19.92
CA ALA A 84 -35.00 -11.50 18.66
C ALA A 84 -36.52 -11.36 18.52
N GLY A 85 -36.98 -10.71 17.45
CA GLY A 85 -38.40 -10.43 17.23
C GLY A 85 -38.63 -9.43 16.10
N HIS A 86 -39.85 -8.93 15.99
CA HIS A 86 -40.18 -7.83 15.08
C HIS A 86 -39.54 -6.52 15.53
N GLY A 87 -39.00 -5.76 14.58
CA GLY A 87 -38.83 -4.32 14.73
C GLY A 87 -39.77 -3.57 13.78
N SER A 88 -39.93 -2.28 14.03
CA SER A 88 -40.80 -1.41 13.26
C SER A 88 -40.39 0.05 13.41
N GLN A 89 -41.26 0.94 12.91
CA GLN A 89 -41.18 2.38 13.09
C GLN A 89 -42.50 2.89 13.68
N GLU A 90 -42.47 3.95 14.47
CA GLU A 90 -43.65 4.71 14.90
C GLU A 90 -43.51 6.19 14.56
N GLN A 91 -44.61 6.96 14.60
CA GLN A 91 -44.52 8.41 14.37
C GLN A 91 -43.83 9.10 15.54
N ALA A 92 -42.73 9.81 15.25
CA ALA A 92 -42.00 10.56 16.24
C ALA A 92 -42.82 11.79 16.71
N PRO A 93 -42.96 12.01 18.03
CA PRO A 93 -43.49 13.24 18.60
C PRO A 93 -42.77 14.49 18.07
N GLN A 94 -43.46 15.63 18.10
CA GLN A 94 -42.91 16.90 17.58
C GLN A 94 -41.61 17.29 18.28
N GLU A 95 -41.46 16.92 19.54
CA GLU A 95 -40.31 17.12 20.39
C GLU A 95 -39.03 16.46 19.82
N PHE A 96 -39.15 15.37 19.06
CA PHE A 96 -38.02 14.63 18.48
C PHE A 96 -37.71 14.96 17.01
N TRP A 97 -38.51 15.81 16.34
CA TRP A 97 -38.29 16.14 14.92
C TRP A 97 -36.93 16.79 14.60
N THR A 98 -36.27 17.35 15.60
CA THR A 98 -34.93 17.96 15.43
C THR A 98 -33.83 16.92 15.31
N ILE A 99 -34.04 15.72 15.86
CA ILE A 99 -33.11 14.58 15.82
C ILE A 99 -33.60 13.45 14.91
N GLU A 100 -34.90 13.44 14.56
CA GLU A 100 -35.54 12.51 13.60
C GLU A 100 -35.98 13.24 12.32
N PRO A 101 -35.09 13.37 11.31
CA PRO A 101 -35.39 14.14 10.09
C PRO A 101 -36.49 13.52 9.22
N ASP A 102 -36.72 12.21 9.31
CA ASP A 102 -37.83 11.51 8.64
C ASP A 102 -39.12 11.47 9.48
N ARG A 103 -39.04 11.96 10.74
CA ARG A 103 -40.13 12.04 11.73
C ARG A 103 -40.64 10.67 12.18
N LEU A 104 -39.79 9.65 12.17
CA LEU A 104 -40.12 8.31 12.62
C LEU A 104 -39.17 7.90 13.75
N ASP A 105 -39.70 7.21 14.76
CA ASP A 105 -38.91 6.56 15.79
C ASP A 105 -38.74 5.08 15.43
N GLU A 106 -37.53 4.53 15.56
CA GLU A 106 -37.30 3.09 15.41
C GLU A 106 -37.75 2.35 16.67
N THR A 107 -38.39 1.18 16.50
CA THR A 107 -39.03 0.49 17.63
C THR A 107 -38.74 -1.02 17.69
N LEU A 108 -38.65 -1.55 18.91
CA LEU A 108 -38.75 -2.98 19.21
C LEU A 108 -40.19 -3.32 19.56
N VAL A 109 -40.79 -4.28 18.85
CA VAL A 109 -42.18 -4.69 19.05
C VAL A 109 -42.24 -5.77 20.13
N CYS A 110 -42.70 -5.39 21.31
CA CYS A 110 -42.92 -6.31 22.43
C CYS A 110 -44.23 -7.09 22.24
N TYR A 111 -44.49 -8.07 23.10
CA TYR A 111 -45.67 -8.93 22.96
C TYR A 111 -46.99 -8.17 23.06
N ASP A 112 -47.10 -7.23 24.00
CA ASP A 112 -48.30 -6.42 24.23
C ASP A 112 -48.34 -5.14 23.37
N SER A 113 -47.34 -4.94 22.51
CA SER A 113 -47.31 -3.82 21.59
C SER A 113 -48.49 -3.87 20.62
N ARG A 114 -49.12 -2.70 20.40
CA ARG A 114 -50.29 -2.53 19.51
C ARG A 114 -51.58 -3.19 19.95
N THR A 115 -51.61 -3.73 21.17
CA THR A 115 -52.86 -4.01 21.89
C THR A 115 -53.48 -2.70 22.42
N GLU A 116 -54.68 -2.77 23.01
CA GLU A 116 -55.34 -1.59 23.57
C GLU A 116 -54.48 -0.95 24.67
N GLY A 117 -53.99 0.27 24.41
CA GLY A 117 -53.08 1.00 25.32
C GLY A 117 -51.59 0.62 25.22
N GLY A 118 -51.23 -0.40 24.44
CA GLY A 118 -49.85 -0.87 24.27
C GLY A 118 -49.09 -0.15 23.15
N TRP A 119 -47.86 0.28 23.45
CA TRP A 119 -46.93 0.94 22.51
C TRP A 119 -45.71 0.06 22.25
N ASP A 120 -45.03 0.31 21.13
CA ASP A 120 -43.74 -0.34 20.86
C ASP A 120 -42.68 0.27 21.82
N LEU A 121 -41.56 -0.42 22.05
CA LEU A 121 -40.44 0.12 22.80
C LEU A 121 -39.57 0.94 21.84
N ALA A 122 -39.64 2.27 21.94
CA ALA A 122 -38.91 3.15 21.03
C ALA A 122 -37.40 3.16 21.35
N ASP A 123 -36.57 3.40 20.34
CA ASP A 123 -35.12 3.53 20.43
C ASP A 123 -34.69 4.60 21.45
N LYS A 124 -35.40 5.72 21.59
CA LYS A 124 -35.16 6.72 22.66
C LYS A 124 -35.36 6.14 24.07
N GLU A 125 -36.30 5.22 24.23
CA GLU A 125 -36.52 4.53 25.50
C GLU A 125 -35.43 3.50 25.75
N LEU A 126 -35.05 2.75 24.71
CA LEU A 126 -33.93 1.82 24.78
C LEU A 126 -32.61 2.55 25.11
N ALA A 127 -32.37 3.70 24.49
CA ALA A 127 -31.25 4.60 24.78
C ALA A 127 -31.23 5.00 26.26
N LYS A 128 -32.36 5.43 26.81
CA LYS A 128 -32.48 5.74 28.24
C LYS A 128 -32.12 4.55 29.12
N LEU A 129 -32.63 3.36 28.82
CA LEU A 129 -32.36 2.14 29.58
C LEU A 129 -30.88 1.74 29.53
N ILE A 130 -30.24 1.83 28.35
CA ILE A 130 -28.80 1.57 28.19
C ILE A 130 -27.98 2.60 28.98
N SER A 131 -28.39 3.87 28.97
CA SER A 131 -27.75 4.91 29.78
C SER A 131 -27.84 4.62 31.28
N GLU A 132 -28.96 4.10 31.76
CA GLU A 132 -29.13 3.68 33.17
C GLU A 132 -28.17 2.54 33.54
N VAL A 133 -28.00 1.53 32.66
CA VAL A 133 -27.02 0.45 32.86
C VAL A 133 -25.57 0.99 32.85
N ALA A 134 -25.27 1.89 31.92
CA ALA A 134 -23.93 2.45 31.76
C ALA A 134 -23.45 3.28 32.96
N GLN A 135 -24.36 3.76 33.83
CA GLN A 135 -23.99 4.51 35.05
C GLN A 135 -23.09 3.68 35.98
N ASN A 136 -23.24 2.36 35.98
CA ASN A 136 -22.41 1.45 36.78
C ASN A 136 -21.12 1.01 36.06
N ASN A 137 -20.92 1.49 34.82
CA ASN A 137 -19.79 1.21 33.94
C ASN A 137 -19.47 -0.30 33.70
N PRO A 138 -20.46 -1.20 33.52
CA PRO A 138 -20.20 -2.59 33.16
C PRO A 138 -19.78 -2.73 31.69
N HIS A 139 -19.25 -3.91 31.32
CA HIS A 139 -19.09 -4.27 29.91
C HIS A 139 -20.46 -4.56 29.28
N THR A 140 -20.98 -3.63 28.49
CA THR A 140 -22.35 -3.70 27.96
C THR A 140 -22.38 -4.17 26.52
N VAL A 141 -23.16 -5.22 26.24
CA VAL A 141 -23.26 -5.87 24.92
C VAL A 141 -24.72 -6.03 24.54
N ILE A 142 -25.07 -5.53 23.36
CA ILE A 142 -26.44 -5.51 22.84
C ILE A 142 -26.48 -6.25 21.50
N ILE A 143 -27.41 -7.19 21.36
CA ILE A 143 -27.66 -7.91 20.13
C ILE A 143 -29.11 -7.73 19.71
N LEU A 144 -29.32 -7.22 18.50
CA LEU A 144 -30.63 -6.95 17.91
C LEU A 144 -30.82 -7.76 16.62
N ASP A 145 -31.60 -8.83 16.70
CA ASP A 145 -32.01 -9.62 15.54
C ASP A 145 -33.44 -9.27 15.11
N CYS A 146 -33.58 -8.06 14.55
CA CYS A 146 -34.83 -7.47 14.08
C CYS A 146 -34.60 -6.47 12.93
N CYS A 147 -35.65 -6.10 12.18
CA CYS A 147 -35.60 -5.07 11.14
C CYS A 147 -36.18 -3.73 11.63
N HIS A 148 -35.64 -2.61 11.19
CA HIS A 148 -36.13 -1.26 11.55
C HIS A 148 -36.11 -0.31 10.31
N SER A 149 -36.24 -0.84 9.09
CA SER A 149 -36.13 -0.03 7.86
C SER A 149 -37.44 0.66 7.46
N GLY A 150 -37.42 1.89 6.93
CA GLY A 150 -38.65 2.63 6.51
C GLY A 150 -39.28 2.25 5.17
N SER A 151 -38.67 1.36 4.39
CA SER A 151 -39.22 0.90 3.10
C SER A 151 -40.07 -0.37 3.26
N ALA A 152 -41.40 -0.23 3.26
CA ALA A 152 -42.34 -1.34 3.07
C ALA A 152 -42.74 -1.53 1.58
N THR A 153 -42.02 -0.92 0.62
CA THR A 153 -42.47 -0.79 -0.78
C THR A 153 -41.64 -1.55 -1.81
N ARG A 154 -40.73 -2.45 -1.41
CA ARG A 154 -39.99 -3.28 -2.37
C ARG A 154 -40.35 -4.76 -2.26
N GLY A 155 -41.29 -5.17 -3.11
CA GLY A 155 -41.37 -6.52 -3.67
C GLY A 155 -42.37 -7.47 -3.02
N GLU A 156 -43.57 -7.57 -3.61
CA GLU A 156 -44.50 -8.70 -3.46
C GLU A 156 -43.95 -10.01 -4.09
N LEU A 157 -42.62 -10.26 -4.05
CA LEU A 157 -41.95 -11.33 -4.82
C LEU A 157 -41.06 -12.28 -4.00
N GLU A 158 -41.03 -12.23 -2.67
CA GLU A 158 -40.35 -13.23 -1.83
C GLU A 158 -41.33 -13.84 -0.79
N ALA A 159 -42.36 -14.55 -1.25
CA ALA A 159 -43.42 -15.12 -0.39
C ALA A 159 -42.98 -16.34 0.46
N GLU A 160 -41.69 -16.75 0.43
CA GLU A 160 -41.20 -17.97 1.08
C GLU A 160 -40.28 -17.74 2.29
N THR A 161 -39.92 -16.49 2.61
CA THR A 161 -38.99 -16.19 3.74
C THR A 161 -39.63 -15.21 4.72
N ALA A 162 -39.86 -15.63 5.97
CA ALA A 162 -40.39 -14.74 7.01
C ALA A 162 -39.38 -13.62 7.32
N ILE A 163 -39.88 -12.39 7.40
CA ILE A 163 -39.07 -11.19 7.67
C ILE A 163 -39.39 -10.71 9.09
N ARG A 164 -38.35 -10.39 9.87
CA ARG A 164 -38.47 -9.89 11.24
C ARG A 164 -38.83 -8.39 11.30
N LYS A 165 -39.90 -8.01 10.60
CA LYS A 165 -40.41 -6.64 10.45
C LYS A 165 -41.95 -6.61 10.47
N THR A 166 -42.53 -5.60 11.09
CA THR A 166 -43.96 -5.29 10.97
C THR A 166 -44.18 -3.86 10.45
N SER A 167 -45.41 -3.55 10.02
CA SER A 167 -45.78 -2.26 9.43
C SER A 167 -45.57 -1.09 10.40
N THR A 168 -45.19 0.08 9.87
CA THR A 168 -45.06 1.32 10.67
C THR A 168 -46.34 1.60 11.46
N ASP A 169 -46.22 1.83 12.77
CA ASP A 169 -47.34 2.25 13.60
C ASP A 169 -47.70 3.71 13.29
N LYS A 170 -48.95 3.92 12.87
CA LYS A 170 -49.48 5.24 12.51
C LYS A 170 -50.26 5.90 13.65
N ARG A 171 -50.40 5.24 14.79
CA ARG A 171 -51.06 5.83 15.97
C ARG A 171 -50.19 6.98 16.50
N GLN A 172 -50.84 8.04 16.96
CA GLN A 172 -50.15 9.17 17.60
C GLN A 172 -49.89 8.79 19.06
N ARG A 173 -48.62 8.62 19.41
CA ARG A 173 -48.21 8.22 20.75
C ARG A 173 -48.33 9.39 21.74
N PRO A 174 -49.10 9.25 22.84
CA PRO A 174 -49.14 10.27 23.89
C PRO A 174 -47.78 10.42 24.54
N TRP A 175 -47.37 11.66 24.81
CA TRP A 175 -46.08 11.97 25.43
C TRP A 175 -45.90 11.23 26.77
N GLU A 176 -46.96 11.14 27.57
CA GLU A 176 -46.94 10.53 28.90
C GLU A 176 -46.67 9.01 28.89
N SER A 177 -46.65 8.39 27.71
CA SER A 177 -46.35 6.96 27.55
C SER A 177 -44.85 6.65 27.41
N PHE A 178 -43.99 7.66 27.23
CA PHE A 178 -42.53 7.51 27.23
C PHE A 178 -41.99 7.39 28.66
N ILE A 179 -40.89 6.65 28.85
CA ILE A 179 -40.28 6.44 30.18
C ILE A 179 -39.42 7.61 30.71
N PHE A 180 -39.42 8.78 30.05
CA PHE A 180 -38.63 9.95 30.43
C PHE A 180 -39.46 11.24 30.41
N SER A 181 -39.03 12.23 31.21
CA SER A 181 -39.70 13.53 31.33
C SER A 181 -39.23 14.54 30.28
N LEU A 182 -40.01 15.61 30.05
CA LEU A 182 -39.68 16.72 29.14
C LEU A 182 -38.39 17.48 29.50
N SER A 183 -37.85 17.32 30.71
CA SER A 183 -36.58 17.93 31.11
C SER A 183 -35.38 16.99 30.88
N GLU A 184 -35.65 15.70 30.64
CA GLU A 184 -34.64 14.70 30.30
C GLU A 184 -34.41 14.62 28.78
N THR A 185 -35.34 15.12 27.97
CA THR A 185 -35.23 15.17 26.49
C THR A 185 -34.05 15.99 26.03
N ASP A 186 -33.77 17.15 26.63
CA ASP A 186 -32.62 18.00 26.29
C ASP A 186 -31.28 17.30 26.59
N LYS A 187 -31.24 16.44 27.61
CA LYS A 187 -30.05 15.65 27.95
C LYS A 187 -29.89 14.46 27.02
N LEU A 188 -31.00 13.82 26.64
CA LEU A 188 -31.02 12.70 25.69
C LEU A 188 -30.62 13.20 24.30
N SER A 189 -31.18 14.31 23.83
CA SER A 189 -30.88 14.93 22.53
C SER A 189 -29.45 15.46 22.44
N ALA A 190 -28.87 15.96 23.55
CA ALA A 190 -27.46 16.34 23.60
C ALA A 190 -26.48 15.14 23.63
N ALA A 191 -26.94 13.96 24.07
CA ALA A 191 -26.15 12.73 24.11
C ALA A 191 -26.21 11.91 22.80
N LEU A 192 -27.17 12.23 21.91
CA LEU A 192 -27.34 11.61 20.60
C LEU A 192 -26.64 12.49 19.55
N SER A 193 -25.55 12.01 18.96
CA SER A 193 -24.86 12.73 17.89
C SER A 193 -25.55 12.46 16.54
N PRO A 194 -25.87 13.47 15.70
CA PRO A 194 -26.54 13.27 14.41
C PRO A 194 -25.64 12.65 13.30
N GLU A 195 -24.51 12.03 13.66
CA GLU A 195 -23.62 11.39 12.70
C GLU A 195 -24.24 10.07 12.24
N LYS A 196 -24.35 9.86 10.92
CA LYS A 196 -25.09 8.76 10.29
C LYS A 196 -24.68 7.37 10.81
N ASN A 197 -25.45 6.80 11.75
CA ASN A 197 -25.32 5.41 12.18
C ASN A 197 -25.83 4.48 11.06
N PRO A 198 -24.99 3.62 10.47
CA PRO A 198 -25.39 2.75 9.36
C PRO A 198 -26.38 1.65 9.77
N SER A 199 -26.58 1.43 11.08
CA SER A 199 -27.60 0.54 11.63
C SER A 199 -28.92 1.22 11.98
N GLY A 200 -29.11 2.52 11.75
CA GLY A 200 -30.36 3.24 12.03
C GLY A 200 -30.71 3.48 13.50
N TRP A 201 -30.02 2.83 14.46
CA TRP A 201 -30.27 3.03 15.90
C TRP A 201 -29.52 4.23 16.48
N SER A 202 -30.16 4.95 17.41
CA SER A 202 -29.56 6.09 18.11
C SER A 202 -29.34 5.76 19.60
N PHE A 203 -28.08 5.61 20.02
CA PHE A 203 -27.70 5.26 21.40
C PHE A 203 -26.84 6.36 22.07
N PRO A 204 -26.91 6.52 23.41
CA PRO A 204 -26.21 7.58 24.13
C PRO A 204 -24.73 7.25 24.44
N THR A 205 -23.98 8.25 24.90
CA THR A 205 -22.55 8.17 25.28
C THR A 205 -22.30 7.38 26.59
N GLY A 206 -22.38 6.05 26.53
CA GLY A 206 -21.93 5.12 27.58
C GLY A 206 -21.16 3.95 26.97
N LYS A 207 -20.28 3.25 27.69
CA LYS A 207 -19.47 2.14 27.11
C LYS A 207 -20.34 0.95 26.71
N HIS A 208 -20.55 0.74 25.41
CA HIS A 208 -21.30 -0.41 24.91
C HIS A 208 -20.86 -0.87 23.51
N ILE A 209 -21.24 -2.10 23.16
CA ILE A 209 -21.09 -2.69 21.83
C ILE A 209 -22.48 -3.15 21.35
N VAL A 210 -22.85 -2.78 20.12
CA VAL A 210 -24.10 -3.20 19.47
C VAL A 210 -23.81 -4.06 18.26
N LEU A 211 -24.52 -5.18 18.14
CA LEU A 211 -24.56 -6.04 16.96
C LEU A 211 -25.98 -6.06 16.42
N ALA A 212 -26.16 -5.57 15.19
CA ALA A 212 -27.46 -5.54 14.52
C ALA A 212 -27.49 -6.50 13.32
N ALA A 213 -28.63 -7.15 13.08
CA ALA A 213 -28.75 -8.18 12.06
C ALA A 213 -28.72 -7.68 10.60
N CYS A 214 -29.03 -6.41 10.34
CA CYS A 214 -29.03 -5.80 9.00
C CYS A 214 -28.83 -4.28 9.04
N ARG A 215 -28.62 -3.65 7.87
CA ARG A 215 -28.65 -2.18 7.71
C ARG A 215 -30.06 -1.61 7.75
N ASP A 216 -30.14 -0.30 7.94
CA ASP A 216 -31.36 0.52 7.86
C ASP A 216 -32.12 0.42 6.51
N SER A 217 -31.44 0.01 5.44
CA SER A 217 -32.04 -0.18 4.11
C SER A 217 -32.42 -1.64 3.78
N GLU A 218 -32.13 -2.57 4.69
CA GLU A 218 -32.19 -4.03 4.48
C GLU A 218 -33.22 -4.71 5.39
N THR A 219 -33.33 -6.04 5.31
CA THR A 219 -34.24 -6.85 6.15
C THR A 219 -33.52 -8.04 6.78
N ALA A 220 -33.77 -8.25 8.08
CA ALA A 220 -33.43 -9.47 8.81
C ALA A 220 -34.45 -10.58 8.52
N LYS A 221 -33.96 -11.72 8.00
CA LYS A 221 -34.77 -12.85 7.54
C LYS A 221 -34.64 -14.06 8.46
N GLU A 222 -35.69 -14.87 8.54
CA GLU A 222 -35.63 -16.20 9.12
C GLU A 222 -34.90 -17.17 8.16
N TYR A 223 -34.16 -18.10 8.75
CA TYR A 223 -33.32 -19.09 8.10
C TYR A 223 -33.66 -20.47 8.66
N ASN A 224 -33.96 -21.40 7.76
CA ASN A 224 -34.25 -22.79 8.11
C ASN A 224 -33.01 -23.66 7.90
N SER A 225 -32.44 -24.18 8.98
CA SER A 225 -31.39 -25.20 8.95
C SER A 225 -31.85 -26.42 9.73
N ASN A 226 -31.77 -27.62 9.14
CA ASN A 226 -32.12 -28.89 9.78
C ASN A 226 -33.56 -28.96 10.34
N GLY A 227 -34.52 -28.25 9.72
CA GLY A 227 -35.93 -28.28 10.12
C GLY A 227 -36.30 -27.40 11.32
N GLN A 228 -35.37 -26.58 11.83
CA GLN A 228 -35.61 -25.60 12.90
C GLN A 228 -35.52 -24.17 12.33
N PRO A 229 -36.60 -23.36 12.37
CA PRO A 229 -36.56 -21.95 12.01
C PRO A 229 -35.76 -21.14 13.03
N ARG A 230 -34.89 -20.25 12.55
CA ARG A 230 -34.02 -19.36 13.35
C ARG A 230 -33.77 -18.04 12.63
N GLY A 231 -33.28 -17.01 13.31
CA GLY A 231 -32.82 -15.79 12.63
C GLY A 231 -31.53 -16.08 11.87
N ALA A 232 -31.40 -15.60 10.63
CA ALA A 232 -30.19 -15.86 9.85
C ALA A 232 -28.92 -15.35 10.57
N PHE A 233 -28.99 -14.13 11.12
CA PHE A 233 -27.91 -13.54 11.88
C PHE A 233 -27.60 -14.36 13.14
N SER A 234 -28.61 -14.64 13.97
CA SER A 234 -28.48 -15.47 15.18
C SER A 234 -27.93 -16.87 14.89
N TYR A 235 -28.32 -17.49 13.79
CA TYR A 235 -27.83 -18.81 13.38
C TYR A 235 -26.33 -18.78 13.10
N PHE A 236 -25.88 -17.88 12.22
CA PHE A 236 -24.46 -17.80 11.86
C PHE A 236 -23.58 -17.25 13.00
N LEU A 237 -24.15 -16.41 13.87
CA LEU A 237 -23.50 -15.98 15.11
C LEU A 237 -23.17 -17.18 16.00
N LEU A 238 -24.17 -18.01 16.32
CA LEU A 238 -23.97 -19.20 17.14
C LEU A 238 -23.13 -20.28 16.45
N ASP A 239 -23.28 -20.48 15.15
CA ASP A 239 -22.44 -21.39 14.38
C ASP A 239 -20.96 -21.00 14.48
N THR A 240 -20.67 -19.71 14.33
CA THR A 240 -19.32 -19.15 14.47
C THR A 240 -18.77 -19.34 15.87
N LEU A 241 -19.57 -19.02 16.89
CA LEU A 241 -19.21 -19.15 18.30
C LEU A 241 -18.99 -20.62 18.74
N LYS A 242 -19.73 -21.58 18.17
CA LYS A 242 -19.59 -23.02 18.47
C LYS A 242 -18.39 -23.65 17.75
N LYS A 243 -18.03 -23.16 16.56
CA LYS A 243 -16.89 -23.65 15.75
C LYS A 243 -15.57 -22.95 16.05
N ALA A 244 -15.56 -21.91 16.89
CA ALA A 244 -14.34 -21.25 17.30
C ALA A 244 -13.57 -22.10 18.32
N ASN A 245 -12.30 -22.39 18.02
CA ASN A 245 -11.40 -23.17 18.87
C ASN A 245 -10.66 -22.31 19.92
N GLY A 246 -10.98 -21.01 20.02
CA GLY A 246 -10.39 -20.07 20.98
C GLY A 246 -11.25 -18.81 21.17
N SER A 247 -10.81 -17.90 22.03
CA SER A 247 -11.46 -16.62 22.29
C SER A 247 -11.48 -15.74 21.03
N LEU A 248 -12.68 -15.42 20.52
CA LEU A 248 -12.86 -14.50 19.40
C LEU A 248 -13.02 -13.07 19.93
N THR A 249 -12.31 -12.13 19.31
CA THR A 249 -12.62 -10.70 19.48
C THR A 249 -13.99 -10.38 18.87
N TYR A 250 -14.64 -9.30 19.31
CA TYR A 250 -15.87 -8.83 18.65
C TYR A 250 -15.66 -8.56 17.16
N ARG A 251 -14.48 -8.04 16.79
CA ARG A 251 -14.11 -7.78 15.40
C ARG A 251 -14.03 -9.05 14.56
N ASP A 252 -13.38 -10.10 15.07
CA ASP A 252 -13.22 -11.36 14.35
C ASP A 252 -14.53 -12.14 14.26
N LEU A 253 -15.29 -12.16 15.36
CA LEU A 253 -16.63 -12.72 15.41
C LEU A 253 -17.52 -12.06 14.35
N PHE A 254 -17.58 -10.73 14.35
CA PHE A 254 -18.41 -9.98 13.41
C PHE A 254 -17.98 -10.19 11.95
N LYS A 255 -16.67 -10.12 11.65
CA LYS A 255 -16.16 -10.34 10.28
C LYS A 255 -16.62 -11.68 9.72
N ARG A 256 -16.52 -12.74 10.53
CA ARG A 256 -16.90 -14.10 10.13
C ARG A 256 -18.41 -14.25 9.98
N VAL A 257 -19.19 -13.75 10.93
CA VAL A 257 -20.67 -13.77 10.86
C VAL A 257 -21.17 -12.99 9.64
N ASN A 258 -20.63 -11.79 9.40
CA ASN A 258 -21.00 -10.95 8.27
C ASN A 258 -20.69 -11.64 6.93
N ALA A 259 -19.52 -12.29 6.80
CA ALA A 259 -19.18 -13.06 5.61
C ALA A 259 -20.15 -14.24 5.38
N LEU A 260 -20.51 -14.98 6.43
CA LEU A 260 -21.43 -16.11 6.34
C LEU A 260 -22.85 -15.66 5.96
N VAL A 261 -23.39 -14.65 6.64
CA VAL A 261 -24.72 -14.10 6.36
C VAL A 261 -24.78 -13.60 4.92
N ARG A 262 -23.82 -12.78 4.47
CA ARG A 262 -23.80 -12.23 3.10
C ARG A 262 -23.59 -13.30 2.02
N SER A 263 -22.98 -14.44 2.36
CA SER A 263 -22.81 -15.56 1.41
C SER A 263 -24.07 -16.42 1.24
N LYS A 264 -25.00 -16.39 2.20
CA LYS A 264 -26.18 -17.25 2.23
C LYS A 264 -27.51 -16.51 2.09
N ILE A 265 -27.56 -15.24 2.49
CA ILE A 265 -28.77 -14.45 2.56
C ILE A 265 -28.62 -13.20 1.69
N ASN A 266 -29.52 -13.05 0.73
CA ASN A 266 -29.57 -11.85 -0.11
C ASN A 266 -30.15 -10.67 0.68
N ALA A 267 -29.52 -9.50 0.51
CA ALA A 267 -29.94 -8.22 1.09
C ALA A 267 -30.04 -8.21 2.62
N GLN A 268 -29.08 -8.88 3.29
CA GLN A 268 -28.88 -8.80 4.73
C GLN A 268 -27.38 -8.68 5.05
N SER A 269 -26.98 -7.54 5.61
CA SER A 269 -25.60 -7.22 5.99
C SER A 269 -25.56 -6.82 7.47
N PRO A 270 -25.11 -7.70 8.38
CA PRO A 270 -24.97 -7.37 9.79
C PRO A 270 -24.12 -6.11 10.03
N GLN A 271 -24.43 -5.35 11.08
CA GLN A 271 -23.70 -4.16 11.51
C GLN A 271 -23.11 -4.34 12.91
N ILE A 272 -21.99 -3.67 13.19
CA ILE A 272 -21.37 -3.60 14.52
C ILE A 272 -21.03 -2.15 14.85
N GLU A 273 -21.36 -1.73 16.05
CA GLU A 273 -21.10 -0.38 16.56
C GLU A 273 -20.50 -0.48 17.97
N ALA A 274 -19.58 0.41 18.30
CA ALA A 274 -18.98 0.50 19.62
C ALA A 274 -18.66 1.96 19.94
N THR A 275 -18.84 2.32 21.21
CA THR A 275 -18.53 3.67 21.71
C THR A 275 -17.04 4.02 21.58
N GLU A 276 -16.17 3.02 21.74
CA GLU A 276 -14.72 3.12 21.52
C GLU A 276 -14.27 2.00 20.58
N LEU A 277 -13.60 2.34 19.47
CA LEU A 277 -13.20 1.36 18.44
C LEU A 277 -12.23 0.29 18.95
N SER A 278 -11.45 0.59 19.98
CA SER A 278 -10.54 -0.34 20.66
C SER A 278 -11.28 -1.46 21.41
N HIS A 279 -12.54 -1.24 21.82
CA HIS A 279 -13.34 -2.29 22.48
C HIS A 279 -13.71 -3.43 21.53
N LEU A 280 -13.67 -3.20 20.21
CA LEU A 280 -13.91 -4.26 19.23
C LEU A 280 -12.84 -5.35 19.24
N ASP A 281 -11.65 -5.05 19.77
CA ASP A 281 -10.54 -5.99 19.89
C ASP A 281 -10.57 -6.76 21.22
N GLN A 282 -11.59 -6.53 22.07
CA GLN A 282 -11.82 -7.33 23.27
C GLN A 282 -12.47 -8.67 22.93
N PRO A 283 -12.19 -9.74 23.71
CA PRO A 283 -12.91 -10.99 23.67
C PRO A 283 -14.43 -10.84 23.81
N PHE A 284 -15.19 -11.69 23.10
CA PHE A 284 -16.64 -11.77 23.27
C PHE A 284 -17.01 -12.04 24.74
N LEU A 285 -17.92 -11.22 25.28
CA LEU A 285 -18.34 -11.18 26.69
C LEU A 285 -17.16 -11.03 27.67
N GLY A 286 -16.12 -10.28 27.31
CA GLY A 286 -14.97 -10.03 28.18
C GLY A 286 -14.09 -11.27 28.40
N GLY A 287 -14.27 -12.33 27.62
CA GLY A 287 -13.47 -13.56 27.74
C GLY A 287 -14.08 -14.60 28.66
N ALA A 288 -15.31 -14.39 29.14
CA ALA A 288 -16.03 -15.30 30.03
C ALA A 288 -16.41 -16.65 29.39
N ILE A 289 -16.05 -16.88 28.12
CA ILE A 289 -16.26 -18.14 27.40
C ILE A 289 -14.95 -18.93 27.43
N ALA A 290 -14.93 -20.04 28.18
CA ALA A 290 -13.73 -20.87 28.36
C ALA A 290 -13.16 -21.37 27.02
N ASN A 291 -11.84 -21.31 26.85
CA ASN A 291 -11.16 -21.84 25.66
C ASN A 291 -11.41 -23.36 25.52
N ARG A 292 -11.67 -23.85 24.31
CA ARG A 292 -11.57 -25.30 24.06
C ARG A 292 -10.10 -25.64 23.92
N THR A 293 -9.69 -26.79 24.45
CA THR A 293 -8.43 -27.40 24.07
C THR A 293 -8.48 -27.77 22.58
N PRO A 294 -7.64 -27.17 21.72
CA PRO A 294 -7.73 -27.37 20.28
C PRO A 294 -7.30 -28.80 19.89
N TYR A 295 -8.19 -29.51 19.20
CA TYR A 295 -7.91 -30.77 18.49
C TYR A 295 -8.55 -30.69 17.09
N PHE A 296 -8.05 -31.49 16.15
CA PHE A 296 -8.68 -31.66 14.84
C PHE A 296 -9.65 -32.84 14.86
N THR A 297 -10.67 -32.81 14.02
CA THR A 297 -11.58 -33.92 13.78
C THR A 297 -11.27 -34.55 12.43
N VAL A 298 -11.07 -35.87 12.41
CA VAL A 298 -10.98 -36.64 11.17
C VAL A 298 -12.35 -37.24 10.87
N PHE A 299 -12.87 -37.00 9.67
CA PHE A 299 -14.19 -37.47 9.23
C PHE A 299 -14.21 -37.73 7.71
N TYR A 300 -15.23 -38.45 7.24
CA TYR A 300 -15.40 -38.74 5.83
C TYR A 300 -16.18 -37.62 5.10
N ASP A 301 -15.58 -37.03 4.06
CA ASP A 301 -16.22 -36.06 3.18
C ASP A 301 -16.60 -36.70 1.84
N LYS A 302 -17.81 -36.43 1.34
CA LYS A 302 -18.34 -37.04 0.11
C LYS A 302 -17.53 -36.70 -1.15
N ASN A 303 -16.86 -35.55 -1.17
CA ASN A 303 -16.12 -35.06 -2.35
C ASN A 303 -14.61 -35.32 -2.23
N HIS A 304 -14.09 -35.43 -1.01
CA HIS A 304 -12.65 -35.46 -0.74
C HIS A 304 -12.18 -36.72 0.01
N ASP A 305 -13.08 -37.65 0.35
CA ASP A 305 -12.82 -38.85 1.16
C ASP A 305 -12.47 -38.46 2.62
N TRP A 306 -11.64 -39.22 3.33
CA TRP A 306 -11.17 -38.86 4.67
C TRP A 306 -10.42 -37.52 4.69
N VAL A 307 -10.92 -36.60 5.51
CA VAL A 307 -10.34 -35.26 5.71
C VAL A 307 -10.21 -34.94 7.19
N ILE A 308 -9.32 -33.99 7.49
CA ILE A 308 -9.35 -33.27 8.76
C ILE A 308 -10.00 -31.90 8.59
N ASP A 309 -10.64 -31.40 9.65
CA ASP A 309 -11.15 -30.02 9.79
C ASP A 309 -10.04 -28.96 9.99
N GLY A 310 -8.87 -29.19 9.40
CA GLY A 310 -7.71 -28.32 9.43
C GLY A 310 -7.11 -28.15 8.04
N GLY A 311 -6.69 -26.94 7.69
CA GLY A 311 -6.20 -26.58 6.35
C GLY A 311 -5.08 -25.56 6.41
N ALA A 312 -4.71 -24.96 5.28
CA ALA A 312 -3.64 -23.96 5.21
C ALA A 312 -3.91 -22.77 6.16
N VAL A 313 -5.18 -22.35 6.31
CA VAL A 313 -5.56 -21.25 7.23
C VAL A 313 -5.38 -21.63 8.71
N HIS A 314 -5.28 -22.92 9.00
CA HIS A 314 -5.05 -23.49 10.32
C HIS A 314 -3.57 -23.90 10.52
N GLY A 315 -2.65 -23.36 9.71
CA GLY A 315 -1.21 -23.60 9.86
C GLY A 315 -0.72 -24.97 9.37
N ILE A 316 -1.53 -25.73 8.65
CA ILE A 316 -1.12 -27.03 8.12
C ILE A 316 -0.28 -26.83 6.86
N SER A 317 0.95 -27.32 6.88
CA SER A 317 1.90 -27.21 5.76
C SER A 317 1.56 -28.20 4.64
N GLN A 318 1.76 -27.79 3.38
CA GLN A 318 1.59 -28.66 2.22
C GLN A 318 2.60 -29.83 2.28
N PRO A 319 2.19 -31.06 1.92
CA PRO A 319 3.11 -32.19 1.81
C PRO A 319 4.12 -31.97 0.67
N VAL A 320 5.38 -32.37 0.90
CA VAL A 320 6.44 -32.36 -0.12
C VAL A 320 7.09 -33.73 -0.19
N GLY A 321 6.81 -34.48 -1.25
CA GLY A 321 7.26 -35.87 -1.35
C GLY A 321 6.66 -36.75 -0.25
N ASN A 322 7.51 -37.39 0.55
CA ASN A 322 7.10 -38.23 1.69
C ASN A 322 7.06 -37.45 3.03
N ASP A 323 7.56 -36.22 3.08
CA ASP A 323 7.51 -35.39 4.28
C ASP A 323 6.17 -34.64 4.34
N THR A 324 5.38 -34.96 5.37
CA THR A 324 4.06 -34.37 5.60
C THR A 324 3.72 -34.27 7.09
N THR A 325 2.64 -33.57 7.40
CA THR A 325 2.06 -33.55 8.74
C THR A 325 1.46 -34.92 9.07
N ILE A 326 1.83 -35.46 10.23
CA ILE A 326 1.32 -36.73 10.77
C ILE A 326 0.47 -36.43 11.99
N LEU A 327 -0.67 -37.13 12.13
CA LEU A 327 -1.59 -37.01 13.24
C LEU A 327 -1.81 -38.35 13.92
N ALA A 328 -1.88 -38.37 15.25
CA ALA A 328 -2.40 -39.51 16.01
C ALA A 328 -3.93 -39.40 16.14
N LEU A 329 -4.62 -40.53 15.95
CA LEU A 329 -6.08 -40.63 15.98
C LEU A 329 -6.55 -41.25 17.30
N PHE A 330 -7.60 -40.67 17.88
CA PHE A 330 -8.23 -41.11 19.13
C PHE A 330 -9.74 -41.28 18.93
N PRO A 331 -10.39 -42.22 19.63
CA PRO A 331 -11.85 -42.31 19.68
C PRO A 331 -12.49 -40.96 20.00
N PHE A 332 -13.61 -40.63 19.36
CA PHE A 332 -14.22 -39.30 19.48
C PHE A 332 -14.66 -38.94 20.92
N ASP A 333 -14.98 -39.95 21.73
CA ASP A 333 -15.36 -39.85 23.14
C ASP A 333 -14.17 -39.72 24.10
N THR A 334 -12.92 -39.85 23.63
CA THR A 334 -11.70 -39.71 24.44
C THR A 334 -11.69 -38.35 25.14
N PRO A 335 -11.55 -38.29 26.49
CA PRO A 335 -11.40 -37.04 27.22
C PRO A 335 -10.20 -36.24 26.72
N THR A 336 -10.32 -34.91 26.65
CA THR A 336 -9.31 -34.07 25.99
C THR A 336 -7.95 -34.05 26.71
N GLU A 337 -7.94 -34.36 28.01
CA GLU A 337 -6.73 -34.54 28.81
C GLU A 337 -5.93 -35.79 28.43
N GLU A 338 -6.60 -36.83 27.92
CA GLU A 338 -5.98 -38.10 27.53
C GLU A 338 -5.34 -38.05 26.14
N LEU A 339 -5.65 -37.02 25.32
CA LEU A 339 -5.08 -36.85 23.97
C LEU A 339 -3.55 -36.59 23.95
N ARG A 340 -2.91 -36.46 25.11
CA ARG A 340 -1.45 -36.29 25.24
C ARG A 340 -0.69 -37.63 25.34
N GLN A 341 -1.39 -38.75 25.52
CA GLN A 341 -0.80 -40.08 25.68
C GLN A 341 -0.88 -40.84 24.35
N LEU A 342 0.21 -40.87 23.57
CA LEU A 342 0.21 -41.53 22.25
C LEU A 342 -0.06 -43.04 22.33
N SER A 343 0.24 -43.67 23.46
CA SER A 343 -0.06 -45.09 23.71
C SER A 343 -1.55 -45.42 23.65
N THR A 344 -2.44 -44.43 23.78
CA THR A 344 -3.91 -44.62 23.70
C THR A 344 -4.48 -44.29 22.31
N ALA A 345 -3.63 -43.89 21.34
CA ALA A 345 -4.05 -43.66 19.97
C ALA A 345 -4.46 -44.97 19.28
N VAL A 346 -5.55 -44.92 18.51
CA VAL A 346 -6.09 -46.07 17.77
C VAL A 346 -5.58 -46.17 16.33
N GLY A 347 -4.90 -45.13 15.83
CA GLY A 347 -4.35 -45.09 14.49
C GLY A 347 -3.57 -43.81 14.20
N GLU A 348 -3.09 -43.70 12.97
CA GLU A 348 -2.33 -42.55 12.47
C GLU A 348 -2.94 -42.04 11.15
N ALA A 349 -2.98 -40.72 10.96
CA ALA A 349 -3.35 -40.08 9.70
C ALA A 349 -2.20 -39.24 9.14
N LYS A 350 -1.92 -39.40 7.84
CA LYS A 350 -0.93 -38.61 7.09
C LYS A 350 -1.62 -37.64 6.16
N ILE A 351 -1.22 -36.37 6.18
CA ILE A 351 -1.77 -35.36 5.27
C ILE A 351 -1.25 -35.61 3.85
N VAL A 352 -2.14 -35.74 2.88
CA VAL A 352 -1.77 -35.97 1.46
C VAL A 352 -2.06 -34.77 0.56
N LYS A 353 -2.94 -33.87 1.01
CA LYS A 353 -3.24 -32.62 0.30
C LYS A 353 -3.83 -31.61 1.26
N VAL A 354 -3.30 -30.38 1.29
CA VAL A 354 -3.85 -29.29 2.10
C VAL A 354 -4.71 -28.38 1.23
N MET A 355 -5.92 -28.09 1.70
CA MET A 355 -6.85 -27.11 1.13
C MET A 355 -7.00 -25.93 2.13
N PRO A 356 -7.72 -24.83 1.80
CA PRO A 356 -7.79 -23.68 2.70
C PRO A 356 -8.31 -24.02 4.10
N GLN A 357 -9.50 -24.65 4.19
CA GLN A 357 -10.13 -25.00 5.47
C GLN A 357 -10.05 -26.49 5.87
N LEU A 358 -9.74 -27.39 4.93
CA LEU A 358 -9.71 -28.85 5.13
C LEU A 358 -8.39 -29.42 4.60
N SER A 359 -8.01 -30.62 5.04
CA SER A 359 -6.88 -31.34 4.44
C SER A 359 -7.24 -32.80 4.26
N LYS A 360 -6.94 -33.34 3.09
CA LYS A 360 -7.14 -34.76 2.80
C LYS A 360 -6.09 -35.58 3.55
N VAL A 361 -6.52 -36.68 4.16
CA VAL A 361 -5.64 -37.60 4.88
C VAL A 361 -5.66 -39.01 4.31
N GLN A 362 -4.57 -39.74 4.58
CA GLN A 362 -4.48 -41.18 4.45
C GLN A 362 -4.36 -41.79 5.85
N ILE A 363 -5.30 -42.65 6.23
CA ILE A 363 -5.36 -43.29 7.55
C ILE A 363 -4.63 -44.63 7.52
N SER A 364 -3.95 -44.96 8.61
CA SER A 364 -3.24 -46.22 8.84
C SER A 364 -3.40 -46.70 10.29
N GLY A 365 -3.23 -48.00 10.53
CA GLY A 365 -3.40 -48.61 11.85
C GLY A 365 -4.83 -49.03 12.21
N ILE A 366 -5.83 -48.64 11.41
CA ILE A 366 -7.25 -48.98 11.60
C ILE A 366 -7.70 -49.91 10.46
N GLY A 367 -8.19 -51.10 10.79
CA GLY A 367 -8.46 -52.19 9.84
C GLY A 367 -9.77 -52.05 9.04
N ASP A 368 -10.78 -51.36 9.58
CA ASP A 368 -12.08 -51.12 8.94
C ASP A 368 -12.49 -49.65 9.09
N LEU A 369 -12.45 -48.88 7.99
CA LEU A 369 -12.85 -47.47 7.95
C LEU A 369 -14.33 -47.37 7.54
N ASP A 370 -15.21 -47.06 8.50
CA ASP A 370 -16.63 -46.77 8.25
C ASP A 370 -16.83 -45.25 8.02
N PRO A 371 -17.46 -44.81 6.91
CA PRO A 371 -17.73 -43.39 6.64
C PRO A 371 -18.50 -42.63 7.74
N GLU A 372 -19.19 -43.31 8.65
CA GLU A 372 -19.87 -42.68 9.80
C GLU A 372 -18.93 -42.46 11.01
N MET A 373 -17.71 -42.99 10.98
CA MET A 373 -16.74 -42.81 12.06
C MET A 373 -16.13 -41.40 12.04
N THR A 374 -15.89 -40.89 13.25
CA THR A 374 -15.15 -39.65 13.48
C THR A 374 -14.10 -39.88 14.55
N TRP A 375 -12.94 -39.22 14.43
CA TRP A 375 -11.85 -39.31 15.40
C TRP A 375 -11.39 -37.93 15.83
N LYS A 376 -10.90 -37.83 17.06
CA LYS A 376 -10.06 -36.71 17.49
C LYS A 376 -8.64 -36.92 16.97
N ALA A 377 -7.99 -35.85 16.57
CA ALA A 377 -6.67 -35.86 15.96
C ALA A 377 -5.78 -34.77 16.56
N VAL A 378 -4.53 -35.13 16.84
CA VAL A 378 -3.49 -34.20 17.30
C VAL A 378 -2.26 -34.34 16.41
N ILE A 379 -1.61 -33.22 16.09
CA ILE A 379 -0.41 -33.22 15.24
C ILE A 379 0.73 -33.87 16.01
N THR A 380 1.27 -34.98 15.51
CA THR A 380 2.44 -35.63 16.10
C THR A 380 3.72 -35.30 15.36
N SER A 381 3.67 -34.96 14.07
CA SER A 381 4.86 -34.54 13.31
C SER A 381 4.53 -33.42 12.35
N LEU A 382 5.44 -32.45 12.23
CA LEU A 382 5.42 -31.43 11.18
C LEU A 382 6.45 -31.80 10.08
N PRO A 383 6.20 -31.44 8.82
CA PRO A 383 7.18 -31.61 7.75
C PRO A 383 8.29 -30.54 7.85
N LEU A 384 9.52 -30.93 7.53
CA LEU A 384 10.65 -29.99 7.28
C LEU A 384 11.08 -30.17 5.81
N PRO A 385 10.30 -29.65 4.83
CA PRO A 385 10.56 -29.93 3.43
C PRO A 385 11.87 -29.28 2.96
N PRO A 386 12.65 -29.95 2.09
CA PRO A 386 13.84 -29.34 1.51
C PRO A 386 13.47 -28.13 0.65
N LYS A 387 14.24 -27.05 0.81
CA LYS A 387 14.07 -25.79 0.07
C LYS A 387 14.51 -25.95 -1.38
N GLY A 388 13.73 -25.40 -2.30
CA GLY A 388 14.01 -25.35 -3.73
C GLY A 388 15.17 -24.40 -4.05
N VAL A 389 16.10 -24.88 -4.87
CA VAL A 389 17.24 -24.13 -5.38
C VAL A 389 17.20 -24.14 -6.90
N LEU A 390 17.13 -22.96 -7.51
CA LEU A 390 17.27 -22.77 -8.94
C LEU A 390 18.76 -22.71 -9.29
N LEU A 391 19.24 -23.64 -10.13
CA LEU A 391 20.61 -23.62 -10.63
C LEU A 391 20.65 -22.89 -11.98
N SER A 392 21.47 -21.85 -12.12
CA SER A 392 21.57 -21.07 -13.36
C SER A 392 22.98 -20.56 -13.64
N GLY A 393 23.26 -20.17 -14.89
CA GLY A 393 24.55 -19.61 -15.30
C GLY A 393 25.42 -20.55 -16.13
N GLU A 394 26.74 -20.42 -16.00
CA GLU A 394 27.75 -21.14 -16.78
C GLU A 394 27.64 -22.67 -16.58
N SER A 395 27.53 -23.42 -17.68
CA SER A 395 27.24 -24.87 -17.67
C SER A 395 28.22 -25.68 -16.82
N ALA A 396 29.52 -25.33 -16.87
CA ALA A 396 30.56 -26.01 -16.09
C ALA A 396 30.29 -25.94 -14.57
N GLY A 397 29.83 -24.78 -14.08
CA GLY A 397 29.48 -24.61 -12.67
C GLY A 397 28.17 -25.30 -12.31
N VAL A 398 27.14 -25.17 -13.16
CA VAL A 398 25.80 -25.73 -12.93
C VAL A 398 25.85 -27.27 -12.86
N GLU A 399 26.57 -27.92 -13.76
CA GLU A 399 26.68 -29.39 -13.80
C GLU A 399 27.36 -29.96 -12.54
N LEU A 400 28.45 -29.31 -12.09
CA LEU A 400 29.14 -29.68 -10.85
C LEU A 400 28.24 -29.50 -9.61
N ALA A 401 27.54 -28.37 -9.52
CA ALA A 401 26.61 -28.12 -8.42
C ALA A 401 25.46 -29.15 -8.38
N ARG A 402 24.86 -29.46 -9.54
CA ARG A 402 23.80 -30.48 -9.67
C ARG A 402 24.28 -31.86 -9.25
N SER A 403 25.46 -32.27 -9.73
CA SER A 403 26.03 -33.58 -9.38
C SER A 403 26.34 -33.69 -7.88
N THR A 404 26.79 -32.59 -7.27
CA THR A 404 27.11 -32.53 -5.83
C THR A 404 25.84 -32.59 -4.99
N LEU A 405 24.80 -31.84 -5.37
CA LEU A 405 23.50 -31.83 -4.70
C LEU A 405 22.88 -33.23 -4.55
N LEU A 406 23.06 -34.08 -5.57
CA LEU A 406 22.58 -35.47 -5.58
C LEU A 406 23.42 -36.44 -4.73
N ASN A 407 24.64 -36.07 -4.33
CA ASN A 407 25.62 -36.98 -3.71
C ASN A 407 26.23 -36.45 -2.39
N THR A 408 25.57 -35.51 -1.71
CA THR A 408 26.14 -34.75 -0.58
C THR A 408 26.38 -35.57 0.70
N GLY A 409 25.79 -36.76 0.85
CA GLY A 409 26.07 -37.67 1.98
C GLY A 409 25.89 -39.14 1.58
N HIS A 410 26.97 -39.95 1.63
CA HIS A 410 26.93 -41.39 1.38
C HIS A 410 26.09 -41.83 0.15
N ASN A 411 26.24 -41.13 -1.00
CA ASN A 411 25.48 -41.39 -2.23
C ASN A 411 23.96 -41.08 -2.15
N GLN A 412 23.56 -40.19 -1.24
CA GLN A 412 22.18 -39.71 -1.12
C GLN A 412 22.08 -38.19 -1.40
N PRO A 413 20.93 -37.72 -1.93
CA PRO A 413 20.67 -36.31 -2.15
C PRO A 413 20.60 -35.52 -0.84
N SER A 414 20.79 -34.19 -0.93
CA SER A 414 20.67 -33.32 0.23
C SER A 414 19.27 -33.41 0.86
N LEU A 415 19.23 -33.40 2.20
CA LEU A 415 17.99 -33.42 2.99
C LEU A 415 17.42 -32.01 3.20
N TYR A 416 18.21 -30.97 2.95
CA TYR A 416 17.81 -29.58 3.21
C TYR A 416 17.47 -28.82 1.94
N VAL A 417 18.09 -29.18 0.81
CA VAL A 417 17.89 -28.46 -0.45
C VAL A 417 17.66 -29.40 -1.62
N ARG A 418 16.84 -28.97 -2.58
CA ARG A 418 16.56 -29.72 -3.82
C ARG A 418 16.56 -28.80 -5.02
N GLU A 419 16.90 -29.33 -6.19
CA GLU A 419 16.83 -28.57 -7.43
C GLU A 419 15.37 -28.37 -7.87
N VAL A 420 15.05 -27.18 -8.38
CA VAL A 420 13.76 -26.85 -8.99
C VAL A 420 13.96 -26.15 -10.33
N ALA A 421 12.98 -26.32 -11.23
CA ALA A 421 13.08 -25.87 -12.61
C ALA A 421 12.59 -24.43 -12.85
N THR A 422 11.74 -23.88 -11.98
CA THR A 422 11.14 -22.56 -12.17
C THR A 422 11.46 -21.62 -11.00
N PRO A 423 11.60 -20.31 -11.24
CA PRO A 423 11.85 -19.32 -10.19
C PRO A 423 10.77 -19.27 -9.11
N GLU A 424 9.51 -19.54 -9.46
CA GLU A 424 8.37 -19.47 -8.53
C GLU A 424 8.39 -20.61 -7.50
N ALA A 425 9.04 -21.72 -7.82
CA ALA A 425 9.20 -22.88 -6.95
C ALA A 425 10.53 -22.87 -6.19
N ALA A 426 11.36 -21.83 -6.38
CA ALA A 426 12.68 -21.71 -5.78
C ALA A 426 12.66 -20.72 -4.61
N GLU A 427 13.33 -21.07 -3.53
CA GLU A 427 13.63 -20.17 -2.40
C GLU A 427 15.01 -19.53 -2.55
N PHE A 428 15.92 -20.21 -3.26
CA PHE A 428 17.26 -19.72 -3.55
C PHE A 428 17.62 -19.89 -5.02
N LYS A 429 18.55 -19.07 -5.49
CA LYS A 429 19.21 -19.25 -6.79
C LYS A 429 20.70 -19.42 -6.56
N LEU A 430 21.29 -20.48 -7.12
CA LEU A 430 22.74 -20.66 -7.20
C LEU A 430 23.17 -20.29 -8.62
N LEU A 431 23.75 -19.10 -8.76
CA LEU A 431 24.20 -18.54 -10.03
C LEU A 431 25.69 -18.79 -10.23
N ALA A 432 26.05 -19.50 -11.29
CA ALA A 432 27.43 -19.67 -11.76
C ALA A 432 27.77 -18.56 -12.77
N ARG A 433 28.57 -17.57 -12.39
CA ARG A 433 28.91 -16.42 -13.24
C ARG A 433 30.34 -15.96 -13.01
N ASP A 434 31.05 -15.67 -14.10
CA ASP A 434 32.43 -15.14 -14.09
C ASP A 434 33.39 -16.07 -13.32
N GLY A 435 33.20 -17.39 -13.45
CA GLY A 435 33.97 -18.38 -12.71
C GLY A 435 33.71 -18.43 -11.19
N ASN A 436 32.60 -17.87 -10.70
CA ASN A 436 32.21 -17.89 -9.29
C ASN A 436 30.80 -18.47 -9.07
N TYR A 437 30.58 -19.10 -7.92
CA TYR A 437 29.23 -19.39 -7.43
C TYR A 437 28.72 -18.26 -6.54
N LEU A 438 27.51 -17.79 -6.84
CA LEU A 438 26.76 -16.78 -6.08
C LEU A 438 25.46 -17.42 -5.58
N ILE A 439 25.21 -17.36 -4.26
CA ILE A 439 23.93 -17.75 -3.67
C ILE A 439 23.09 -16.48 -3.53
N THR A 440 21.97 -16.40 -4.24
CA THR A 440 21.10 -15.21 -4.29
C THR A 440 19.65 -15.59 -4.03
N ARG A 441 18.77 -14.59 -3.95
CA ARG A 441 17.31 -14.82 -4.02
C ARG A 441 16.90 -15.14 -5.48
N PRO A 442 15.74 -15.78 -5.71
CA PRO A 442 15.25 -16.03 -7.07
C PRO A 442 15.00 -14.74 -7.86
N ALA A 443 14.48 -13.71 -7.18
CA ALA A 443 14.00 -12.46 -7.79
C ALA A 443 15.12 -11.51 -8.24
N ASP A 444 16.34 -11.64 -7.70
CA ASP A 444 17.47 -10.76 -8.02
C ASP A 444 18.81 -11.53 -7.98
N ASP A 445 19.88 -10.88 -8.42
CA ASP A 445 21.24 -11.43 -8.40
C ASP A 445 22.05 -10.97 -7.18
N ARG A 446 21.40 -10.46 -6.13
CA ARG A 446 22.09 -9.95 -4.93
C ARG A 446 22.62 -11.14 -4.10
N PRO A 447 23.94 -11.24 -3.87
CA PRO A 447 24.51 -12.34 -3.12
C PRO A 447 24.14 -12.27 -1.63
N LEU A 448 23.61 -13.37 -1.09
CA LEU A 448 23.33 -13.57 0.33
C LEU A 448 24.60 -13.80 1.15
N VAL A 449 25.61 -14.41 0.53
CA VAL A 449 26.90 -14.76 1.15
C VAL A 449 28.05 -14.45 0.20
N ALA A 450 29.28 -14.45 0.70
CA ALA A 450 30.46 -14.20 -0.13
C ALA A 450 30.55 -15.15 -1.33
N ALA A 451 30.96 -14.65 -2.49
CA ALA A 451 31.16 -15.48 -3.68
C ALA A 451 32.17 -16.60 -3.43
N ILE A 452 31.97 -17.76 -4.08
CA ILE A 452 32.90 -18.88 -4.04
C ILE A 452 33.61 -18.95 -5.39
N SER A 453 34.93 -18.73 -5.39
CA SER A 453 35.71 -18.67 -6.62
C SER A 453 36.14 -20.05 -7.12
N GLY A 454 35.91 -20.27 -8.43
CA GLY A 454 36.29 -21.47 -9.16
C GLY A 454 35.21 -22.55 -9.20
N TYR A 455 35.18 -23.32 -10.29
CA TYR A 455 34.32 -24.51 -10.43
C TYR A 455 35.14 -25.78 -10.25
N THR A 456 35.02 -26.39 -9.08
CA THR A 456 35.67 -27.63 -8.68
C THR A 456 34.71 -28.43 -7.81
N ASP A 457 34.94 -29.73 -7.62
CA ASP A 457 34.14 -30.54 -6.69
C ASP A 457 34.12 -29.95 -5.27
N ALA A 458 35.26 -29.39 -4.84
CA ALA A 458 35.39 -28.77 -3.51
C ALA A 458 34.55 -27.48 -3.39
N THR A 459 34.57 -26.62 -4.41
CA THR A 459 33.82 -25.36 -4.38
C THR A 459 32.32 -25.56 -4.62
N ALA A 460 31.94 -26.56 -5.41
CA ALA A 460 30.55 -27.01 -5.54
C ALA A 460 30.02 -27.59 -4.21
N LEU A 461 30.81 -28.43 -3.53
CA LEU A 461 30.47 -28.94 -2.20
C LEU A 461 30.31 -27.81 -1.17
N GLN A 462 31.23 -26.85 -1.18
CA GLN A 462 31.12 -25.66 -0.34
C GLN A 462 29.85 -24.86 -0.62
N ALA A 463 29.46 -24.69 -1.90
CA ALA A 463 28.23 -24.01 -2.27
C ALA A 463 26.98 -24.71 -1.72
N ILE A 464 26.89 -26.03 -1.87
CA ILE A 464 25.77 -26.80 -1.33
C ILE A 464 25.77 -26.80 0.21
N GLN A 465 26.93 -26.94 0.86
CA GLN A 465 27.02 -26.87 2.32
C GLN A 465 26.57 -25.51 2.88
N ARG A 466 26.89 -24.40 2.19
CA ARG A 466 26.38 -23.07 2.57
C ARG A 466 24.87 -22.97 2.39
N LEU A 467 24.30 -23.51 1.30
CA LEU A 467 22.85 -23.59 1.10
C LEU A 467 22.16 -24.41 2.20
N GLU A 468 22.73 -25.57 2.59
CA GLU A 468 22.21 -26.36 3.71
C GLU A 468 22.27 -25.60 5.03
N HIS A 469 23.38 -24.89 5.30
CA HIS A 469 23.56 -24.07 6.50
C HIS A 469 22.51 -22.96 6.59
N ILE A 470 22.34 -22.18 5.51
CA ILE A 470 21.31 -21.14 5.41
C ILE A 470 19.91 -21.76 5.62
N THR A 471 19.65 -22.92 5.03
CA THR A 471 18.35 -23.60 5.14
C THR A 471 18.05 -24.06 6.56
N ARG A 472 19.03 -24.59 7.31
CA ARG A 472 18.84 -24.92 8.73
C ARG A 472 18.44 -23.68 9.54
N TRP A 473 19.14 -22.57 9.32
CA TRP A 473 18.80 -21.30 9.94
C TRP A 473 17.37 -20.85 9.61
N LEU A 474 16.98 -20.90 8.33
CA LEU A 474 15.62 -20.56 7.92
C LEU A 474 14.57 -21.46 8.57
N ASN A 475 14.80 -22.77 8.62
CA ASN A 475 13.87 -23.70 9.24
C ASN A 475 13.63 -23.37 10.73
N ILE A 476 14.64 -22.88 11.45
CA ILE A 476 14.50 -22.43 12.85
C ILE A 476 13.74 -21.09 12.92
N THR A 477 14.01 -20.16 12.00
CA THR A 477 13.24 -18.90 11.96
C THR A 477 11.77 -19.12 11.65
N GLU A 478 11.47 -20.02 10.71
CA GLU A 478 10.12 -20.37 10.26
C GLU A 478 9.42 -21.35 11.20
N LEU A 479 10.14 -21.91 12.18
CA LEU A 479 9.58 -22.79 13.19
C LEU A 479 8.42 -22.06 13.90
N ALA A 480 7.22 -22.59 13.74
CA ALA A 480 5.99 -22.03 14.26
C ALA A 480 5.28 -23.06 15.14
N SER A 481 4.64 -22.57 16.19
CA SER A 481 3.83 -23.39 17.11
C SER A 481 2.80 -24.23 16.32
N PRO A 482 2.50 -25.47 16.75
CA PRO A 482 1.40 -26.24 16.18
C PRO A 482 0.08 -25.49 16.42
N ALA A 483 -0.85 -25.59 15.49
CA ALA A 483 -2.19 -25.00 15.64
C ALA A 483 -3.01 -25.61 16.80
N THR A 484 -2.53 -26.72 17.36
CA THR A 484 -3.09 -27.40 18.54
C THR A 484 -2.38 -27.01 19.86
N SER A 485 -1.47 -26.02 19.84
CA SER A 485 -0.84 -25.52 21.07
C SER A 485 -1.90 -24.99 22.03
N ARG A 486 -1.90 -25.47 23.28
CA ARG A 486 -2.81 -25.00 24.35
C ARG A 486 -2.15 -23.90 25.18
N ILE A 487 -0.83 -23.71 25.08
CA ILE A 487 -0.16 -22.58 25.72
C ILE A 487 -0.61 -21.28 25.02
N PRO A 488 -1.21 -20.32 25.76
CA PRO A 488 -1.62 -19.04 25.19
C PRO A 488 -0.44 -18.29 24.54
N PRO A 489 -0.64 -17.56 23.42
CA PRO A 489 0.42 -16.79 22.77
C PRO A 489 1.11 -15.77 23.70
N ASP A 490 0.42 -15.31 24.74
CA ASP A 490 0.88 -14.34 25.74
C ASP A 490 1.29 -14.98 27.08
N ALA A 491 1.35 -16.31 27.16
CA ALA A 491 1.68 -17.06 28.38
C ALA A 491 3.07 -16.73 28.95
N VAL A 492 4.00 -16.33 28.09
CA VAL A 492 5.30 -15.78 28.51
C VAL A 492 5.55 -14.49 27.76
N GLN A 493 5.67 -13.40 28.53
CA GLN A 493 5.98 -12.08 28.02
C GLN A 493 7.49 -11.84 27.97
N MET A 494 7.97 -11.34 26.84
CA MET A 494 9.35 -10.86 26.68
C MET A 494 9.36 -9.34 26.89
N LEU A 495 9.78 -8.91 28.08
CA LEU A 495 9.85 -7.50 28.45
C LEU A 495 11.26 -6.97 28.15
N ILE A 496 11.35 -5.96 27.28
CA ILE A 496 12.64 -5.41 26.83
C ILE A 496 12.81 -4.00 27.39
N TYR A 497 13.98 -3.74 27.93
CA TYR A 497 14.34 -2.47 28.57
C TYR A 497 15.54 -1.83 27.89
N GLN A 498 15.48 -0.52 27.67
CA GLN A 498 16.63 0.28 27.26
C GLN A 498 17.60 0.52 28.43
N GLN A 499 18.75 1.11 28.11
CA GLN A 499 19.79 1.45 29.07
C GLN A 499 19.32 2.41 30.18
N ASP A 500 18.34 3.27 29.91
CA ASP A 500 17.74 4.20 30.88
C ASP A 500 16.60 3.56 31.72
N GLY A 501 16.30 2.28 31.48
CA GLY A 501 15.23 1.52 32.15
C GLY A 501 13.86 1.68 31.52
N SER A 502 13.71 2.44 30.42
CA SER A 502 12.45 2.58 29.70
C SER A 502 12.07 1.27 28.97
N PRO A 503 10.78 0.86 28.99
CA PRO A 503 10.32 -0.32 28.27
C PRO A 503 10.21 -0.06 26.76
N LEU A 504 10.62 -1.03 25.95
CA LEU A 504 10.38 -1.07 24.50
C LEU A 504 9.18 -1.97 24.21
N LEU A 505 8.13 -1.39 23.61
CA LEU A 505 6.87 -2.10 23.31
C LEU A 505 6.77 -2.57 21.85
N ASP A 506 7.75 -2.24 21.00
CA ASP A 506 7.76 -2.58 19.58
C ASP A 506 8.37 -3.97 19.35
N PRO A 507 7.71 -4.89 18.59
CA PRO A 507 8.29 -6.17 18.19
C PRO A 507 9.46 -6.04 17.17
N HIS A 508 9.64 -4.86 16.56
CA HIS A 508 10.77 -4.51 15.70
C HIS A 508 11.62 -3.43 16.35
N ILE A 509 12.61 -3.85 17.13
CA ILE A 509 13.45 -2.94 17.90
C ILE A 509 14.61 -2.46 17.03
N ARG A 510 14.67 -1.15 16.79
CA ARG A 510 15.82 -0.53 16.11
C ARG A 510 16.70 0.22 17.11
N LEU A 511 17.96 -0.19 17.23
CA LEU A 511 18.94 0.39 18.14
C LEU A 511 20.08 1.05 17.36
N GLU A 512 20.43 2.28 17.74
CA GLU A 512 21.48 3.05 17.09
C GLU A 512 22.71 3.18 17.99
N TYR A 513 23.90 3.11 17.38
CA TYR A 513 25.14 3.46 18.06
C TYR A 513 25.14 4.95 18.42
N GLN A 514 25.63 5.26 19.62
CA GLN A 514 25.78 6.65 20.08
C GLN A 514 27.24 7.10 19.95
N GLN A 515 27.47 8.33 19.50
CA GLN A 515 28.81 8.89 19.41
C GLN A 515 29.14 9.67 20.69
N GLU A 516 30.06 9.16 21.50
CA GLU A 516 30.57 9.83 22.70
C GLU A 516 32.07 10.10 22.51
N TYR A 517 32.52 11.35 22.64
CA TYR A 517 33.94 11.72 22.52
C TYR A 517 34.66 11.18 21.27
N ARG A 518 34.00 11.20 20.11
CA ARG A 518 34.48 10.64 18.82
C ARG A 518 34.68 9.11 18.81
N ARG A 519 34.08 8.38 19.76
CA ARG A 519 34.01 6.92 19.74
C ARG A 519 32.57 6.46 19.64
N TRP A 520 32.34 5.46 18.79
CA TRP A 520 31.05 4.79 18.68
C TRP A 520 30.85 3.84 19.86
N ARG A 521 29.77 4.06 20.61
CA ARG A 521 29.32 3.19 21.68
C ARG A 521 28.15 2.35 21.19
N SER A 522 28.28 1.03 21.29
CA SER A 522 27.20 0.09 20.92
C SER A 522 26.00 0.27 21.85
N PRO A 523 24.78 0.15 21.33
CA PRO A 523 23.59 0.16 22.16
C PRO A 523 23.55 -1.07 23.07
N THR A 524 22.82 -0.97 24.18
CA THR A 524 22.62 -2.08 25.12
C THR A 524 21.15 -2.21 25.48
N LEU A 525 20.69 -3.44 25.69
CA LEU A 525 19.34 -3.74 26.16
C LEU A 525 19.35 -4.81 27.25
N LYS A 526 18.28 -4.89 28.02
CA LYS A 526 18.02 -6.00 28.94
C LYS A 526 16.69 -6.64 28.62
N ILE A 527 16.61 -7.96 28.80
CA ILE A 527 15.41 -8.74 28.52
C ILE A 527 15.01 -9.49 29.78
N LYS A 528 13.72 -9.47 30.09
CA LYS A 528 13.11 -10.24 31.18
C LYS A 528 12.00 -11.10 30.59
N LEU A 529 11.99 -12.38 30.94
CA LEU A 529 10.89 -13.28 30.63
C LEU A 529 9.95 -13.33 31.83
N LYS A 530 8.65 -13.29 31.59
CA LYS A 530 7.62 -13.36 32.65
C LYS A 530 6.51 -14.31 32.26
N ASN A 531 6.29 -15.34 33.07
CA ASN A 531 5.15 -16.25 32.95
C ASN A 531 3.88 -15.57 33.47
N THR A 532 2.85 -15.52 32.64
CA THR A 532 1.54 -14.95 32.94
C THR A 532 0.47 -16.03 33.13
N SER A 533 0.82 -17.29 32.86
CA SER A 533 -0.07 -18.46 32.99
C SER A 533 -0.10 -19.01 34.42
N ASN A 534 -1.06 -19.90 34.69
CA ASN A 534 -1.22 -20.57 35.98
C ASN A 534 -0.41 -21.88 36.09
N GLU A 535 0.39 -22.20 35.09
CA GLU A 535 1.19 -23.44 35.01
C GLU A 535 2.68 -23.10 34.91
N PRO A 536 3.58 -23.97 35.42
CA PRO A 536 5.00 -23.80 35.19
C PRO A 536 5.33 -24.04 33.71
N LEU A 537 6.16 -23.18 33.12
CA LEU A 537 6.53 -23.26 31.70
C LEU A 537 8.05 -23.22 31.53
N TYR A 538 8.58 -24.12 30.70
CA TYR A 538 9.99 -24.14 30.31
C TYR A 538 10.23 -23.22 29.11
N CYS A 539 11.23 -22.35 29.21
CA CYS A 539 11.51 -21.31 28.22
C CYS A 539 12.95 -21.42 27.71
N ALA A 540 13.14 -21.41 26.39
CA ALA A 540 14.42 -21.20 25.73
C ALA A 540 14.39 -19.93 24.89
N LEU A 541 15.50 -19.17 24.87
CA LEU A 541 15.63 -17.95 24.08
C LEU A 541 16.84 -18.06 23.16
N LEU A 542 16.57 -18.19 21.86
CA LEU A 542 17.59 -18.33 20.82
C LEU A 542 17.96 -16.96 20.24
N ASP A 543 19.25 -16.73 20.03
CA ASP A 543 19.80 -15.63 19.25
C ASP A 543 20.16 -16.10 17.84
N LEU A 544 19.44 -15.59 16.83
CA LEU A 544 19.62 -15.89 15.43
C LEU A 544 20.22 -14.69 14.70
N THR A 545 21.51 -14.75 14.42
CA THR A 545 22.25 -13.61 13.83
C THR A 545 22.09 -13.54 12.31
N ASP A 546 22.32 -12.36 11.73
CA ASP A 546 22.39 -12.11 10.28
C ASP A 546 23.43 -12.94 9.49
N ARG A 547 24.37 -13.61 10.19
CA ARG A 547 25.38 -14.52 9.62
C ARG A 547 25.02 -15.99 9.73
N TYR A 548 23.72 -16.29 9.81
CA TYR A 548 23.18 -17.64 9.86
C TYR A 548 23.69 -18.47 11.06
N ALA A 549 24.00 -17.80 12.18
CA ALA A 549 24.32 -18.46 13.46
C ALA A 549 23.05 -18.59 14.31
N VAL A 550 23.02 -19.61 15.18
CA VAL A 550 21.99 -19.80 16.22
C VAL A 550 22.70 -20.13 17.52
N SER A 551 22.36 -19.40 18.58
CA SER A 551 22.93 -19.60 19.93
C SER A 551 21.81 -19.71 20.96
N ALA A 552 21.93 -20.66 21.89
CA ALA A 552 21.04 -20.80 23.05
C ALA A 552 21.69 -20.25 24.36
N GLU A 553 22.83 -19.58 24.27
CA GLU A 553 23.65 -19.14 25.41
C GLU A 553 23.00 -18.04 26.27
N LEU A 554 21.90 -17.43 25.82
CA LEU A 554 21.21 -16.35 26.54
C LEU A 554 20.56 -16.82 27.86
N LEU A 555 20.32 -18.13 28.02
CA LEU A 555 19.81 -18.75 29.24
C LEU A 555 20.75 -19.88 29.69
N ASP A 556 20.99 -19.96 30.99
CA ASP A 556 21.91 -20.95 31.57
C ASP A 556 21.42 -22.38 31.25
N GLY A 557 22.26 -23.17 30.58
CA GLY A 557 21.92 -24.55 30.21
C GLY A 557 20.93 -24.68 29.05
N GLY A 558 20.67 -23.61 28.29
CA GLY A 558 19.79 -23.62 27.11
C GLY A 558 18.32 -23.31 27.39
N GLY A 559 17.90 -23.25 28.65
CA GLY A 559 16.52 -22.91 29.02
C GLY A 559 16.27 -22.86 30.53
N ILE A 560 15.08 -22.39 30.93
CA ILE A 560 14.70 -22.20 32.35
C ILE A 560 13.21 -22.47 32.58
N PHE A 561 12.85 -23.05 33.73
CA PHE A 561 11.45 -23.10 34.18
C PHE A 561 11.04 -21.78 34.84
N LEU A 562 9.95 -21.19 34.36
CA LEU A 562 9.25 -20.08 35.03
C LEU A 562 8.04 -20.62 35.79
N GLN A 563 7.91 -20.26 37.05
CA GLN A 563 6.80 -20.68 37.92
C GLN A 563 5.48 -20.01 37.50
N PRO A 564 4.32 -20.54 37.95
CA PRO A 564 3.02 -19.91 37.72
C PRO A 564 2.96 -18.45 38.18
N ARG A 565 2.13 -17.66 37.51
CA ARG A 565 1.92 -16.24 37.79
C ARG A 565 1.72 -15.97 39.29
N GLY A 566 2.49 -15.01 39.81
CA GLY A 566 2.41 -14.57 41.20
C GLY A 566 3.16 -15.45 42.20
N GLN A 567 3.84 -16.51 41.75
CA GLN A 567 4.74 -17.32 42.57
C GLN A 567 6.19 -16.83 42.43
N GLU A 568 7.02 -17.12 43.43
CA GLU A 568 8.45 -16.83 43.38
C GLU A 568 9.11 -17.61 42.23
N GLY A 569 9.75 -16.90 41.30
CA GLY A 569 10.33 -17.50 40.09
C GLY A 569 9.42 -17.49 38.86
N ASP A 570 8.32 -16.73 38.87
CA ASP A 570 7.47 -16.49 37.69
C ASP A 570 8.14 -15.57 36.64
N GLU A 571 9.27 -14.95 36.99
CA GLU A 571 10.06 -14.09 36.11
C GLU A 571 11.57 -14.39 36.19
N ALA A 572 12.26 -14.24 35.07
CA ALA A 572 13.71 -14.42 34.98
C ALA A 572 14.37 -13.39 34.06
N TRP A 573 15.53 -12.88 34.49
CA TRP A 573 16.37 -12.04 33.64
C TRP A 573 17.21 -12.90 32.69
N VAL A 574 17.15 -12.56 31.40
CA VAL A 574 18.02 -13.13 30.37
C VAL A 574 19.47 -12.72 30.64
N ASN A 575 20.44 -13.58 30.29
CA ASN A 575 21.88 -13.32 30.47
C ASN A 575 22.24 -12.93 31.91
N ARG A 576 21.56 -13.50 32.91
CA ARG A 576 21.71 -13.19 34.34
C ARG A 576 21.54 -11.69 34.67
N GLY A 577 20.75 -10.97 33.86
CA GLY A 577 20.52 -9.53 34.02
C GLY A 577 21.65 -8.64 33.51
N ASN A 578 22.69 -9.21 32.91
CA ASN A 578 23.72 -8.46 32.20
C ASN A 578 23.17 -7.87 30.90
N PRO A 579 23.56 -6.64 30.52
CA PRO A 579 23.13 -6.06 29.27
C PRO A 579 23.57 -6.90 28.06
N ILE A 580 22.62 -7.15 27.15
CA ILE A 580 22.91 -7.68 25.82
C ILE A 580 23.39 -6.51 24.96
N CYS A 581 24.46 -6.73 24.20
CA CYS A 581 25.13 -5.69 23.41
C CYS A 581 25.07 -6.07 21.92
N PRO A 582 23.99 -5.71 21.20
CA PRO A 582 23.93 -5.89 19.76
C PRO A 582 25.03 -5.07 19.06
N THR A 583 25.70 -5.66 18.07
CA THR A 583 26.82 -5.00 17.38
C THR A 583 26.82 -5.26 15.89
N VAL A 584 27.00 -4.19 15.09
CA VAL A 584 27.51 -4.31 13.72
C VAL A 584 28.99 -4.72 13.77
N PRO A 585 29.39 -5.91 13.27
CA PRO A 585 30.77 -6.38 13.32
C PRO A 585 31.73 -5.40 12.64
N GLN A 586 32.86 -5.11 13.28
CA GLN A 586 33.83 -4.12 12.78
C GLN A 586 34.31 -4.40 11.35
N GLN A 587 34.58 -5.66 11.02
CA GLN A 587 35.01 -6.06 9.69
C GLN A 587 33.94 -5.73 8.62
N LEU A 588 32.66 -5.97 8.92
CA LEU A 588 31.56 -5.66 8.01
C LEU A 588 31.36 -4.15 7.86
N TRP A 589 31.51 -3.40 8.94
CA TRP A 589 31.40 -1.94 8.93
C TRP A 589 32.54 -1.25 8.17
N GLN A 590 33.79 -1.69 8.37
CA GLN A 590 34.97 -1.07 7.75
C GLN A 590 35.22 -1.55 6.31
N GLU A 591 35.15 -2.86 6.05
CA GLU A 591 35.55 -3.43 4.76
C GLU A 591 34.37 -3.50 3.77
N ALA A 592 33.14 -3.70 4.26
CA ALA A 592 31.96 -3.87 3.42
C ALA A 592 30.94 -2.72 3.53
N GLY A 593 31.21 -1.72 4.39
CA GLY A 593 30.32 -0.57 4.60
C GLY A 593 28.93 -0.93 5.13
N ILE A 594 28.76 -2.11 5.71
CA ILE A 594 27.48 -2.54 6.30
C ILE A 594 27.24 -1.71 7.55
N THR A 595 26.20 -0.89 7.53
CA THR A 595 25.83 -0.01 8.65
C THR A 595 24.66 -0.55 9.46
N GLU A 596 24.06 -1.65 9.02
CA GLU A 596 22.87 -2.23 9.64
C GLU A 596 22.94 -3.75 9.67
N VAL A 597 22.62 -4.35 10.82
CA VAL A 597 22.48 -5.81 10.98
C VAL A 597 21.15 -6.12 11.66
N LYS A 598 20.53 -7.25 11.30
CA LYS A 598 19.25 -7.69 11.86
C LYS A 598 19.41 -9.06 12.49
N ASP A 599 19.24 -9.11 13.80
CA ASP A 599 19.23 -10.33 14.59
C ASP A 599 17.78 -10.65 15.01
N ILE A 600 17.47 -11.94 15.21
CA ILE A 600 16.15 -12.41 15.65
C ILE A 600 16.33 -13.10 16.99
N LEU A 601 15.58 -12.64 18.00
CA LEU A 601 15.44 -13.37 19.25
C LEU A 601 14.18 -14.23 19.18
N LYS A 602 14.34 -15.55 19.20
CA LYS A 602 13.24 -16.51 19.15
C LYS A 602 13.04 -17.15 20.52
N LEU A 603 11.90 -16.88 21.15
CA LEU A 603 11.47 -17.53 22.37
C LEU A 603 10.71 -18.80 22.01
N ILE A 604 11.09 -19.92 22.61
CA ILE A 604 10.39 -21.21 22.54
C ILE A 604 9.92 -21.52 23.96
N VAL A 605 8.62 -21.70 24.15
CA VAL A 605 8.00 -22.01 25.44
C VAL A 605 7.37 -23.38 25.36
N CYS A 606 7.57 -24.22 26.37
CA CYS A 606 7.07 -25.58 26.40
C CYS A 606 6.54 -25.95 27.79
N SER A 607 5.58 -26.86 27.84
CA SER A 607 5.06 -27.46 29.09
C SER A 607 6.04 -28.44 29.74
N THR A 608 7.03 -28.92 29.00
CA THR A 608 8.05 -29.89 29.42
C THR A 608 9.46 -29.36 29.14
N GLU A 609 10.48 -29.94 29.78
CA GLU A 609 11.89 -29.60 29.51
C GLU A 609 12.34 -30.16 28.15
N PHE A 610 13.03 -29.34 27.35
CA PHE A 610 13.59 -29.70 26.05
C PHE A 610 15.03 -29.17 25.89
N ASP A 611 15.80 -29.74 24.95
CA ASP A 611 17.20 -29.35 24.73
C ASP A 611 17.35 -28.37 23.55
N ALA A 612 17.35 -27.08 23.85
CA ALA A 612 17.54 -26.01 22.86
C ALA A 612 18.95 -26.01 22.22
N THR A 613 19.96 -26.65 22.85
CA THR A 613 21.34 -26.67 22.33
C THR A 613 21.45 -27.50 21.04
N LEU A 614 20.47 -28.38 20.78
CA LEU A 614 20.36 -29.12 19.52
C LEU A 614 20.15 -28.20 18.31
N LEU A 615 19.72 -26.96 18.52
CA LEU A 615 19.51 -25.96 17.46
C LEU A 615 20.74 -25.09 17.22
N GLU A 616 21.79 -25.22 18.02
CA GLU A 616 22.98 -24.38 17.89
C GLU A 616 23.71 -24.64 16.58
N GLN A 617 24.09 -23.54 15.91
CA GLN A 617 24.94 -23.59 14.74
C GLN A 617 25.92 -22.41 14.75
N PRO A 618 27.18 -22.62 14.36
CA PRO A 618 28.15 -21.54 14.30
C PRO A 618 27.79 -20.54 13.19
N LYS A 619 28.44 -19.38 13.22
CA LYS A 619 28.41 -18.44 12.08
C LYS A 619 28.90 -19.15 10.83
N LEU A 620 28.26 -18.84 9.70
CA LEU A 620 28.64 -19.40 8.41
C LEU A 620 30.15 -19.23 8.17
N ASP A 621 30.80 -20.26 7.62
CA ASP A 621 32.24 -20.35 7.33
C ASP A 621 33.19 -20.39 8.57
N LEU A 622 32.68 -20.53 9.80
CA LEU A 622 33.52 -20.82 10.97
C LEU A 622 33.59 -22.32 11.29
N PRO A 623 34.72 -22.82 11.84
CA PRO A 623 34.84 -24.23 12.26
C PRO A 623 33.81 -24.57 13.35
N GLN A 624 33.12 -25.71 13.21
CA GLN A 624 32.27 -26.24 14.28
C GLN A 624 33.12 -26.63 15.50
N ARG A 625 32.73 -26.13 16.68
CA ARG A 625 33.19 -26.71 17.95
C ARG A 625 32.23 -27.85 18.31
N PRO A 626 32.71 -29.07 18.59
CA PRO A 626 31.87 -30.09 19.19
C PRO A 626 31.54 -29.66 20.63
N VAL A 627 30.28 -29.31 20.88
CA VAL A 627 29.77 -29.09 22.24
C VAL A 627 29.24 -30.44 22.74
N PRO A 628 29.60 -30.89 23.96
CA PRO A 628 29.03 -32.09 24.54
C PRO A 628 27.52 -31.87 24.78
N THR A 629 26.67 -32.61 24.07
CA THR A 629 25.21 -32.57 24.27
C THR A 629 24.82 -33.42 25.46
N ALA A 630 24.08 -32.85 26.41
CA ALA A 630 23.38 -33.61 27.42
C ALA A 630 22.02 -34.00 26.84
N HIS A 631 21.79 -35.26 26.51
CA HIS A 631 20.47 -35.70 26.05
C HIS A 631 19.46 -35.55 27.20
N ARG A 632 18.58 -34.55 27.10
CA ARG A 632 17.51 -34.26 28.07
C ARG A 632 16.19 -34.10 27.34
N GLY A 633 15.13 -34.77 27.82
CA GLY A 633 13.74 -34.69 27.32
C GLY A 633 13.38 -35.76 26.27
N HIS A 634 12.11 -36.21 26.26
CA HIS A 634 11.59 -37.32 25.45
C HIS A 634 10.31 -36.98 24.65
N GLY A 635 10.09 -35.69 24.35
CA GLY A 635 8.84 -35.22 23.73
C GLY A 635 8.94 -34.84 22.26
N THR A 636 7.78 -34.49 21.67
CA THR A 636 7.63 -34.22 20.23
C THR A 636 8.46 -33.04 19.72
N LEU A 637 8.69 -32.01 20.55
CA LEU A 637 9.52 -30.87 20.19
C LEU A 637 10.99 -31.27 20.10
N ASN A 638 11.47 -32.09 21.03
CA ASN A 638 12.85 -32.61 21.00
C ASN A 638 13.14 -33.40 19.73
N ARG A 639 12.21 -34.26 19.30
CA ARG A 639 12.34 -35.00 18.03
C ARG A 639 12.41 -34.06 16.83
N LEU A 640 11.61 -32.98 16.81
CA LEU A 640 11.69 -31.98 15.76
C LEU A 640 13.05 -31.27 15.78
N MET A 641 13.55 -30.89 16.96
CA MET A 641 14.86 -30.24 17.12
C MET A 641 16.01 -31.15 16.71
N GLN A 642 15.95 -32.47 16.96
CA GLN A 642 16.97 -33.43 16.52
C GLN A 642 17.04 -33.57 14.99
N ARG A 643 15.91 -33.39 14.29
CA ARG A 643 15.86 -33.45 12.82
C ARG A 643 16.44 -32.22 12.13
N ILE A 644 16.56 -31.10 12.83
CA ILE A 644 17.09 -29.84 12.25
C ILE A 644 18.61 -29.92 11.98
N PRO A 645 19.48 -30.38 12.92
CA PRO A 645 20.91 -30.51 12.68
C PRO A 645 21.34 -31.85 12.07
N ALA A 646 20.56 -32.93 12.24
CA ALA A 646 20.97 -34.28 11.84
C ALA A 646 20.61 -34.63 10.39
N ARG A 647 21.49 -35.40 9.73
CA ARG A 647 21.22 -36.04 8.42
C ARG A 647 20.59 -37.43 8.54
N ASP A 648 20.35 -37.91 9.76
CA ASP A 648 19.85 -39.27 10.00
C ASP A 648 18.42 -39.23 10.54
N LEU A 649 17.54 -40.06 9.96
CA LEU A 649 16.24 -40.38 10.53
C LEU A 649 16.45 -41.31 11.74
N PRO A 650 15.88 -41.01 12.92
CA PRO A 650 16.04 -41.90 14.08
C PRO A 650 15.48 -43.29 13.76
N SER A 651 16.25 -44.32 14.08
CA SER A 651 16.00 -45.71 13.68
C SER A 651 15.23 -46.55 14.71
N LYS A 652 14.69 -45.95 15.78
CA LYS A 652 13.95 -46.67 16.83
C LYS A 652 12.70 -45.89 17.27
N PRO A 653 11.55 -46.56 17.45
CA PRO A 653 10.44 -46.00 18.22
C PRO A 653 10.81 -46.02 19.71
N GLU A 654 10.61 -44.90 20.41
CA GLU A 654 10.66 -44.85 21.88
C GLU A 654 9.24 -45.11 22.42
N ASP A 655 9.08 -46.14 23.24
CA ASP A 655 7.76 -46.68 23.62
C ASP A 655 7.04 -45.87 24.74
N ASP A 656 7.63 -44.77 25.25
CA ASP A 656 7.14 -43.95 26.38
C ASP A 656 7.06 -42.44 26.06
N GLU A 657 6.60 -42.06 24.85
CA GLU A 657 6.59 -40.65 24.38
C GLU A 657 5.35 -39.84 24.84
N ILE A 658 5.59 -38.58 25.27
CA ILE A 658 4.57 -37.60 25.66
C ILE A 658 4.48 -36.49 24.58
N TYR A 659 3.26 -36.03 24.30
CA TYR A 659 3.06 -34.85 23.45
C TYR A 659 3.41 -33.55 24.19
N ASP A 660 4.45 -32.86 23.72
CA ASP A 660 4.82 -31.54 24.22
C ASP A 660 3.86 -30.48 23.68
N ASP A 661 3.30 -29.69 24.59
CA ASP A 661 2.64 -28.44 24.24
C ASP A 661 3.69 -27.34 24.17
N TRP A 662 3.81 -26.65 23.04
CA TRP A 662 4.83 -25.62 22.83
C TRP A 662 4.37 -24.48 21.93
N LEU A 663 4.91 -23.28 22.20
CA LEU A 663 4.73 -22.10 21.39
C LEU A 663 6.05 -21.43 21.03
N THR A 664 6.04 -20.63 19.98
CA THR A 664 7.14 -19.72 19.65
C THR A 664 6.67 -18.29 19.53
N SER A 665 7.46 -17.36 20.02
CA SER A 665 7.34 -15.92 19.74
C SER A 665 8.70 -15.37 19.35
N GLN A 666 8.74 -14.23 18.65
CA GLN A 666 10.00 -13.66 18.20
C GLN A 666 9.99 -12.14 18.16
N ILE A 667 11.16 -11.55 18.34
CA ILE A 667 11.40 -10.11 18.23
C ILE A 667 12.60 -9.91 17.30
N SER A 668 12.48 -8.93 16.41
CA SER A 668 13.59 -8.54 15.53
C SER A 668 14.35 -7.38 16.13
N ILE A 669 15.67 -7.48 16.21
CA ILE A 669 16.55 -6.41 16.65
C ILE A 669 17.38 -5.96 15.46
N THR A 670 17.24 -4.69 15.10
CA THR A 670 18.01 -4.05 14.06
C THR A 670 19.03 -3.10 14.67
N THR A 671 20.31 -3.39 14.50
CA THR A 671 21.40 -2.58 15.06
C THR A 671 22.04 -1.73 13.99
N VAL A 672 22.21 -0.43 14.28
CA VAL A 672 22.59 0.58 13.29
C VAL A 672 23.84 1.32 13.71
N ARG A 673 24.89 1.26 12.89
CA ARG A 673 26.16 1.94 13.08
C ARG A 673 26.49 2.81 11.87
N PRO A 674 26.32 4.15 11.94
CA PRO A 674 26.67 5.05 10.84
C PRO A 674 28.17 4.98 10.48
N LEU A 675 28.50 5.34 9.23
CA LEU A 675 29.90 5.55 8.82
C LEU A 675 30.47 6.84 9.42
N ASP A 676 31.79 6.87 9.61
CA ASP A 676 32.52 8.06 10.04
C ASP A 676 32.50 9.14 8.94
N THR A 677 32.42 10.42 9.34
CA THR A 677 32.54 11.54 8.40
C THR A 677 34.00 11.78 8.04
N THR A 678 34.25 12.00 6.75
CA THR A 678 35.58 12.17 6.18
C THR A 678 35.70 13.57 5.57
N PRO A 679 36.72 14.38 5.91
CA PRO A 679 36.87 15.72 5.36
C PRO A 679 37.12 15.66 3.84
N ILE A 680 36.50 16.57 3.09
CA ILE A 680 36.78 16.72 1.66
C ILE A 680 38.22 17.25 1.50
N PRO A 681 39.08 16.59 0.69
CA PRO A 681 40.48 16.99 0.55
C PRO A 681 40.65 18.35 -0.16
N THR A 682 41.77 19.04 0.08
CA THR A 682 42.17 20.26 -0.63
C THR A 682 43.31 19.95 -1.60
N GLY A 683 43.15 20.18 -2.91
CA GLY A 683 44.19 19.95 -3.93
C GLY A 683 43.74 19.03 -5.07
N GLU A 684 44.60 18.11 -5.51
CA GLU A 684 44.29 17.07 -6.53
C GLU A 684 44.00 15.68 -5.92
N GLU A 685 44.03 15.57 -4.58
CA GLU A 685 43.86 14.29 -3.89
C GLU A 685 42.40 13.83 -3.86
N SER A 686 42.19 12.51 -3.80
CA SER A 686 40.88 11.90 -3.54
C SER A 686 40.86 11.19 -2.19
N VAL A 687 39.67 11.09 -1.61
CA VAL A 687 39.44 10.35 -0.37
C VAL A 687 38.41 9.25 -0.58
N PHE A 688 38.67 8.10 0.03
CA PHE A 688 37.77 6.96 -0.04
C PHE A 688 36.65 7.12 1.00
N LEU A 689 35.39 7.08 0.54
CA LEU A 689 34.21 7.14 1.40
C LEU A 689 33.73 5.75 1.88
N GLY A 690 34.43 4.69 1.47
CA GLY A 690 34.01 3.30 1.67
C GLY A 690 33.43 2.68 0.39
N VAL A 691 33.48 1.35 0.31
CA VAL A 691 32.69 0.53 -0.65
C VAL A 691 32.86 0.92 -2.13
N GLY A 692 34.11 1.09 -2.56
CA GLY A 692 34.43 1.41 -3.96
C GLY A 692 34.08 2.85 -4.36
N SER A 693 33.82 3.75 -3.40
CA SER A 693 33.47 5.15 -3.67
C SER A 693 34.60 6.11 -3.30
N ALA A 694 35.05 6.92 -4.25
CA ALA A 694 36.07 7.94 -4.09
C ALA A 694 35.52 9.34 -4.34
N LEU A 695 35.73 10.25 -3.38
CA LEU A 695 35.39 11.66 -3.46
C LEU A 695 36.64 12.48 -3.78
N TYR A 696 36.61 13.29 -4.82
CA TYR A 696 37.74 14.12 -5.24
C TYR A 696 37.71 15.48 -4.54
N ALA A 697 38.90 16.05 -4.34
CA ALA A 697 39.07 17.39 -3.80
C ALA A 697 38.30 18.46 -4.58
N HIS A 698 37.89 19.51 -3.87
CA HIS A 698 37.30 20.71 -4.45
C HIS A 698 38.08 21.94 -3.96
N SER A 699 38.40 22.86 -4.87
CA SER A 699 39.31 23.99 -4.60
C SER A 699 38.77 24.98 -3.55
N GLU A 700 37.46 25.14 -3.47
CA GLU A 700 36.80 26.22 -2.72
C GLU A 700 35.72 25.75 -1.73
N LEU A 701 35.40 24.44 -1.71
CA LEU A 701 34.36 23.86 -0.85
C LEU A 701 35.05 23.20 0.34
N ARG A 702 34.57 23.49 1.56
CA ARG A 702 35.00 22.76 2.76
C ARG A 702 33.79 22.08 3.37
N ALA A 703 33.85 20.76 3.52
CA ALA A 703 32.81 19.98 4.18
C ALA A 703 33.39 18.65 4.66
N LYS A 704 32.60 17.91 5.42
CA LYS A 704 32.82 16.49 5.70
C LYS A 704 31.74 15.66 5.05
N ALA A 705 32.14 14.57 4.41
CA ALA A 705 31.28 13.68 3.66
C ALA A 705 31.18 12.30 4.30
N ARG A 706 30.01 11.66 4.20
CA ARG A 706 29.83 10.21 4.44
C ARG A 706 28.73 9.64 3.56
N LEU A 707 28.80 8.35 3.28
CA LEU A 707 27.68 7.61 2.69
C LEU A 707 26.70 7.19 3.80
N THR A 708 25.40 7.25 3.50
CA THR A 708 24.31 6.91 4.43
C THR A 708 23.16 6.20 3.71
N THR A 709 22.21 5.64 4.46
CA THR A 709 21.00 5.00 3.92
C THR A 709 19.80 5.97 3.92
N LEU A 710 18.83 5.72 3.05
CA LEU A 710 17.55 6.46 3.02
C LEU A 710 16.85 6.42 4.39
N THR A 711 16.77 5.26 5.04
CA THR A 711 16.08 5.05 6.34
C THR A 711 16.72 5.79 7.52
N GLN A 712 18.04 6.04 7.49
CA GLN A 712 18.70 6.89 8.49
C GLN A 712 18.44 8.38 8.21
N SER A 713 18.18 8.75 6.95
CA SER A 713 17.92 10.12 6.52
C SER A 713 16.47 10.56 6.76
N THR A 714 15.50 9.62 6.84
CA THR A 714 14.04 9.87 6.97
C THR A 714 13.59 10.36 8.34
N ARG A 715 14.30 10.00 9.42
CA ARG A 715 13.88 10.33 10.79
C ARG A 715 14.03 11.82 11.15
N ASP A 716 14.88 12.55 10.43
CA ASP A 716 15.16 13.96 10.70
C ASP A 716 14.24 14.93 9.92
N LEU A 717 13.59 14.50 8.84
CA LEU A 717 12.93 15.39 7.84
C LEU A 717 11.40 15.21 7.73
N GLY A 718 10.78 14.34 8.53
CA GLY A 718 9.37 13.99 8.34
C GLY A 718 9.12 13.30 6.98
N ASN A 719 7.87 12.95 6.68
CA ASN A 719 7.47 12.07 5.56
C ASN A 719 7.69 12.62 4.11
N GLN A 720 8.70 13.47 3.84
CA GLN A 720 8.94 14.14 2.56
C GLN A 720 10.40 13.97 2.08
N MET A 721 10.81 12.75 1.69
CA MET A 721 12.22 12.46 1.34
C MET A 721 12.55 12.49 -0.15
N LEU A 722 11.62 12.05 -0.99
CA LEU A 722 11.73 12.12 -2.43
C LEU A 722 10.41 12.67 -2.97
N PRO A 723 10.46 13.44 -4.07
CA PRO A 723 9.24 13.90 -4.70
C PRO A 723 8.37 12.70 -5.08
N PRO A 724 7.02 12.83 -5.09
CA PRO A 724 6.11 11.70 -5.31
C PRO A 724 6.44 10.84 -6.54
N ILE A 725 6.97 11.47 -7.60
CA ILE A 725 7.39 10.80 -8.83
C ILE A 725 8.62 9.88 -8.69
N LEU A 726 9.41 10.03 -7.62
CA LEU A 726 10.66 9.29 -7.35
C LEU A 726 10.55 8.25 -6.21
N ARG A 727 9.35 7.92 -5.74
CA ARG A 727 9.16 6.95 -4.63
C ARG A 727 9.23 5.50 -5.15
N GLU A 728 9.72 4.58 -4.31
CA GLU A 728 10.20 3.21 -4.64
C GLU A 728 9.17 2.25 -5.30
N ASP A 729 7.91 2.65 -5.48
CA ASP A 729 6.84 1.79 -6.05
C ASP A 729 6.73 1.86 -7.60
N HIS A 730 7.62 2.58 -8.30
CA HIS A 730 7.55 2.71 -9.76
C HIS A 730 8.52 1.75 -10.48
N PRO A 731 8.07 0.89 -11.42
CA PRO A 731 8.89 -0.16 -12.07
C PRO A 731 9.99 0.32 -13.05
N GLY A 732 10.43 1.57 -12.93
CA GLY A 732 11.50 2.16 -13.72
C GLY A 732 12.38 3.15 -12.95
N ILE A 733 12.21 3.24 -11.62
CA ILE A 733 12.98 4.11 -10.74
C ILE A 733 13.47 3.27 -9.56
N GLU A 734 14.77 3.29 -9.31
CA GLU A 734 15.40 2.54 -8.22
C GLU A 734 16.45 3.42 -7.52
N SER A 735 16.58 3.29 -6.21
CA SER A 735 17.68 3.93 -5.47
C SER A 735 19.04 3.36 -5.92
N PHE A 736 20.01 4.23 -6.21
CA PHE A 736 21.36 3.80 -6.56
C PHE A 736 22.14 3.44 -5.29
N GLU A 737 22.33 2.14 -5.06
CA GLU A 737 23.11 1.66 -3.91
C GLU A 737 24.62 1.72 -4.19
N PHE A 738 25.37 2.38 -3.32
CA PHE A 738 26.84 2.38 -3.29
C PHE A 738 27.42 1.04 -2.76
N THR A 739 26.61 0.21 -2.09
CA THR A 739 27.02 -1.07 -1.50
C THR A 739 26.33 -2.28 -2.10
N SER A 740 27.00 -3.42 -2.15
CA SER A 740 26.36 -4.74 -2.25
C SER A 740 26.03 -5.26 -0.85
N SER A 741 24.83 -5.01 -0.31
CA SER A 741 24.49 -5.54 1.03
C SER A 741 24.23 -7.06 0.99
N ARG A 742 24.51 -7.73 2.12
CA ARG A 742 24.37 -9.18 2.32
C ARG A 742 23.03 -9.57 2.97
N GLY A 743 22.00 -8.71 2.92
CA GLY A 743 20.75 -8.96 3.66
C GLY A 743 19.57 -8.06 3.29
N THR A 744 18.66 -7.82 4.24
CA THR A 744 17.53 -6.86 4.12
C THR A 744 17.94 -5.39 4.25
N ASP A 745 19.25 -5.11 4.26
CA ASP A 745 19.80 -3.77 4.33
C ASP A 745 19.55 -3.05 2.99
N PRO A 746 18.89 -1.86 2.99
CA PRO A 746 18.59 -1.07 1.80
C PRO A 746 19.85 -0.53 1.09
N GLY A 747 21.05 -0.79 1.63
CA GLY A 747 22.30 -0.33 1.07
C GLY A 747 22.52 1.16 1.29
N LEU A 748 23.78 1.59 1.28
CA LEU A 748 24.11 3.01 1.30
C LEU A 748 23.64 3.61 -0.04
N SER A 749 22.78 4.63 -0.01
CA SER A 749 22.13 5.19 -1.21
C SER A 749 22.08 6.72 -1.24
N ALA A 750 22.65 7.37 -0.23
CA ALA A 750 22.75 8.82 -0.13
C ALA A 750 24.15 9.28 0.31
N LEU A 751 24.52 10.48 -0.10
CA LEU A 751 25.74 11.19 0.32
C LEU A 751 25.32 12.35 1.23
N GLU A 752 25.83 12.37 2.45
CA GLU A 752 25.58 13.44 3.42
C GLU A 752 26.84 14.31 3.58
N LEU A 753 26.67 15.62 3.38
CA LEU A 753 27.68 16.64 3.63
C LEU A 753 27.33 17.41 4.90
N THR A 754 28.28 17.53 5.81
CA THR A 754 28.17 18.22 7.11
C THR A 754 29.31 19.22 7.26
N GLU A 755 29.16 20.21 8.15
CA GLU A 755 30.15 21.29 8.33
C GLU A 755 30.47 21.99 7.00
N VAL A 756 29.43 22.29 6.21
CA VAL A 756 29.56 22.81 4.86
C VAL A 756 29.83 24.32 4.89
N GLU A 757 30.96 24.73 4.32
CA GLU A 757 31.32 26.13 4.04
C GLU A 757 31.38 26.35 2.53
N ASN A 758 30.73 27.42 2.05
CA ASN A 758 30.73 27.87 0.65
C ASN A 758 30.13 26.85 -0.37
N PRO A 759 28.89 26.36 -0.17
CA PRO A 759 28.25 25.40 -1.09
C PRO A 759 28.09 25.94 -2.52
N SER A 760 27.96 27.26 -2.69
CA SER A 760 27.83 27.95 -3.98
C SER A 760 29.10 27.94 -4.85
N ALA A 761 30.24 27.48 -4.32
CA ALA A 761 31.46 27.30 -5.11
C ALA A 761 31.40 26.10 -6.07
N VAL A 762 30.50 25.14 -5.83
CA VAL A 762 30.26 24.02 -6.73
C VAL A 762 29.42 24.52 -7.90
N THR A 763 30.01 24.52 -9.09
CA THR A 763 29.41 25.07 -10.32
C THR A 763 29.66 24.11 -11.49
N PRO A 764 28.97 24.26 -12.64
CA PRO A 764 29.27 23.45 -13.84
C PRO A 764 30.74 23.57 -14.31
N LYS A 765 31.40 24.71 -14.03
CA LYS A 765 32.82 24.94 -14.36
C LYS A 765 33.79 24.38 -13.31
N ASN A 766 33.31 24.11 -12.11
CA ASN A 766 34.09 23.56 -10.99
C ASN A 766 33.20 22.59 -10.19
N PRO A 767 32.95 21.36 -10.71
CA PRO A 767 32.02 20.43 -10.09
C PRO A 767 32.67 19.62 -8.95
N LEU A 768 31.86 19.16 -7.99
CA LEU A 768 32.27 18.17 -6.99
C LEU A 768 32.16 16.76 -7.61
N LYS A 769 33.29 16.06 -7.69
CA LYS A 769 33.40 14.78 -8.41
C LYS A 769 33.41 13.58 -7.46
N VAL A 770 32.57 12.59 -7.75
CA VAL A 770 32.49 11.28 -7.07
C VAL A 770 32.70 10.17 -8.10
N ILE A 771 33.58 9.21 -7.85
CA ILE A 771 33.72 7.99 -8.66
C ILE A 771 33.27 6.79 -7.84
N VAL A 772 32.46 5.93 -8.43
CA VAL A 772 31.93 4.72 -7.80
C VAL A 772 32.26 3.50 -8.64
N ASP A 773 32.78 2.43 -8.03
CA ASP A 773 33.14 1.14 -8.64
C ASP A 773 31.90 0.28 -9.03
N ARG A 774 30.82 0.93 -9.45
CA ARG A 774 29.58 0.29 -9.89
C ARG A 774 29.22 0.84 -11.28
N PRO A 775 29.09 -0.01 -12.32
CA PRO A 775 28.70 0.44 -13.66
C PRO A 775 27.23 0.83 -13.73
N LEU A 776 26.90 1.79 -14.60
CA LEU A 776 25.55 2.02 -15.11
C LEU A 776 25.35 1.22 -16.40
N ALA A 777 24.24 0.50 -16.53
CA ALA A 777 23.89 -0.14 -17.80
C ALA A 777 23.58 0.93 -18.87
N SER A 778 23.72 0.56 -20.15
CA SER A 778 23.51 1.49 -21.29
C SER A 778 22.13 2.17 -21.34
N ASN A 779 21.13 1.61 -20.65
CA ASN A 779 19.76 2.10 -20.58
C ASN A 779 19.42 2.79 -19.25
N GLU A 780 20.38 2.87 -18.32
CA GLU A 780 20.23 3.46 -17.00
C GLU A 780 20.79 4.88 -16.99
N GLN A 781 20.05 5.81 -16.38
CA GLN A 781 20.50 7.18 -16.12
C GLN A 781 20.48 7.41 -14.61
N LEU A 782 21.43 8.19 -14.08
CA LEU A 782 21.50 8.50 -12.66
C LEU A 782 21.13 9.97 -12.43
N LEU A 783 20.21 10.22 -11.50
CA LEU A 783 19.76 11.54 -11.06
C LEU A 783 20.22 11.81 -9.62
N PRO A 784 21.25 12.63 -9.41
CA PRO A 784 21.57 13.21 -8.11
C PRO A 784 20.58 14.33 -7.76
N ILE A 785 19.94 14.23 -6.59
CA ILE A 785 18.89 15.17 -6.14
C ILE A 785 19.07 15.52 -4.67
N SER A 786 18.85 16.77 -4.29
CA SER A 786 18.79 17.21 -2.88
C SER A 786 17.59 18.13 -2.67
N TYR A 787 17.07 18.12 -1.44
CA TYR A 787 16.06 19.05 -0.98
C TYR A 787 16.76 20.25 -0.33
N ASP A 788 16.32 21.47 -0.63
CA ASP A 788 16.92 22.70 -0.09
C ASP A 788 16.09 23.39 1.01
N GLY A 789 15.03 22.73 1.49
CA GLY A 789 14.07 23.27 2.45
C GLY A 789 12.81 23.84 1.79
N GLU A 790 12.80 23.95 0.45
CA GLU A 790 11.66 24.40 -0.33
C GLU A 790 11.42 23.52 -1.55
N PHE A 791 12.46 23.23 -2.33
CA PHE A 791 12.41 22.48 -3.58
C PHE A 791 13.41 21.32 -3.62
N PHE A 792 13.04 20.27 -4.34
CA PHE A 792 13.95 19.23 -4.80
C PHE A 792 14.68 19.70 -6.07
N LEU A 793 16.00 19.77 -6.00
CA LEU A 793 16.86 20.27 -7.09
C LEU A 793 17.73 19.15 -7.66
N PRO A 794 17.76 18.95 -8.99
CA PRO A 794 18.78 18.17 -9.67
C PRO A 794 20.15 18.82 -9.48
N LEU A 795 21.13 18.05 -9.01
CA LEU A 795 22.44 18.59 -8.63
C LEU A 795 23.52 18.43 -9.68
N GLY A 796 23.33 17.56 -10.66
CA GLY A 796 24.34 17.31 -11.68
C GLY A 796 24.06 16.06 -12.50
N ARG A 797 25.14 15.48 -13.03
CA ARG A 797 25.10 14.42 -14.06
C ARG A 797 25.99 13.24 -13.68
N ALA A 798 25.79 12.11 -14.35
CA ALA A 798 26.63 10.93 -14.19
C ALA A 798 26.94 10.29 -15.55
N ARG A 799 28.09 9.61 -15.64
CA ARG A 799 28.53 8.87 -16.82
C ARG A 799 29.27 7.59 -16.46
N SER A 800 29.23 6.63 -17.37
CA SER A 800 30.10 5.45 -17.32
C SER A 800 31.50 5.82 -17.80
N THR A 801 32.52 5.39 -17.07
CA THR A 801 33.94 5.51 -17.43
C THR A 801 34.37 4.33 -18.31
N PRO A 802 35.46 4.47 -19.10
CA PRO A 802 36.02 3.36 -19.88
C PRO A 802 36.40 2.14 -19.04
N GLU A 803 36.75 2.33 -17.76
CA GLU A 803 37.07 1.24 -16.82
C GLU A 803 35.85 0.57 -16.18
N GLY A 804 34.61 0.90 -16.59
CA GLY A 804 33.39 0.31 -16.07
C GLY A 804 32.94 0.85 -14.70
N LYS A 805 33.44 2.02 -14.29
CA LYS A 805 33.00 2.75 -13.08
C LYS A 805 31.99 3.84 -13.44
N THR A 806 31.23 4.34 -12.47
CA THR A 806 30.36 5.51 -12.66
C THR A 806 31.03 6.75 -12.09
N GLU A 807 31.19 7.78 -12.93
CA GLU A 807 31.62 9.12 -12.51
C GLU A 807 30.38 10.01 -12.36
N ILE A 808 30.22 10.61 -11.18
CA ILE A 808 29.14 11.53 -10.85
C ILE A 808 29.75 12.92 -10.65
N LEU A 809 29.25 13.90 -11.41
CA LEU A 809 29.65 15.30 -11.34
C LEU A 809 28.49 16.09 -10.76
N LEU A 810 28.65 16.57 -9.53
CA LEU A 810 27.72 17.50 -8.89
C LEU A 810 28.12 18.91 -9.31
N GLU A 811 27.25 19.57 -10.05
CA GLU A 811 27.49 20.88 -10.67
C GLU A 811 26.85 22.02 -9.87
N ARG A 812 26.09 21.67 -8.83
CA ARG A 812 25.56 22.59 -7.82
C ARG A 812 25.30 21.84 -6.52
N LEU A 813 25.21 22.60 -5.42
CA LEU A 813 24.77 22.11 -4.12
C LEU A 813 23.61 22.96 -3.59
N THR A 814 22.78 22.38 -2.73
CA THR A 814 21.73 23.11 -2.00
C THR A 814 22.30 23.78 -0.75
N GLU A 815 21.51 24.65 -0.12
CA GLU A 815 21.87 25.15 1.22
C GLU A 815 21.73 24.05 2.28
N PRO A 816 22.57 24.04 3.33
CA PRO A 816 22.44 23.08 4.43
C PRO A 816 21.16 23.30 5.24
N ILE A 817 20.39 22.23 5.48
CA ILE A 817 19.16 22.28 6.28
C ILE A 817 19.48 21.88 7.72
N SER A 818 18.97 22.64 8.69
CA SER A 818 19.10 22.37 10.13
C SER A 818 17.77 21.93 10.74
N GLU A 819 17.43 20.65 10.65
CA GLU A 819 16.31 20.06 11.40
C GLU A 819 16.80 18.82 12.16
N GLY A 820 16.69 18.85 13.50
CA GLY A 820 17.14 17.78 14.39
C GLY A 820 18.13 18.24 15.47
N SER A 821 18.17 17.52 16.61
CA SER A 821 18.90 17.90 17.83
C SER A 821 20.42 17.63 17.80
N ARG A 822 20.99 17.25 16.64
CA ARG A 822 22.36 16.66 16.58
C ARG A 822 23.37 17.35 15.65
N SER A 823 23.01 18.31 14.79
CA SER A 823 23.98 19.02 13.94
C SER A 823 24.00 20.54 14.21
N LEU A 824 25.07 21.00 14.86
CA LEU A 824 25.41 22.42 14.93
C LEU A 824 25.94 22.84 13.54
N GLY A 825 25.04 23.23 12.62
CA GLY A 825 25.40 23.79 11.31
C GLY A 825 24.63 23.26 10.09
N GLY A 826 23.68 22.33 10.26
CA GLY A 826 22.91 21.75 9.16
C GLY A 826 23.69 20.78 8.27
N SER A 827 22.98 20.12 7.35
CA SER A 827 23.59 19.16 6.40
C SER A 827 22.94 19.24 5.02
N ILE A 828 23.70 18.88 3.98
CA ILE A 828 23.19 18.67 2.61
C ILE A 828 23.09 17.16 2.39
N ARG A 829 21.92 16.67 1.99
CA ARG A 829 21.67 15.25 1.74
C ARG A 829 21.35 15.03 0.27
N ILE A 830 22.21 14.28 -0.39
CA ILE A 830 22.13 14.01 -1.83
C ILE A 830 21.69 12.57 -2.02
N PHE A 831 20.55 12.39 -2.65
CA PHE A 831 20.00 11.09 -3.03
C PHE A 831 20.34 10.81 -4.49
N PHE A 832 20.55 9.53 -4.82
CA PHE A 832 20.90 9.12 -6.16
C PHE A 832 19.83 8.15 -6.67
N GLN A 833 19.06 8.58 -7.67
CA GLN A 833 17.97 7.80 -8.23
C GLN A 833 18.33 7.32 -9.63
N LYS A 834 18.30 6.01 -9.83
CA LYS A 834 18.51 5.35 -11.11
C LYS A 834 17.18 5.32 -11.85
N VAL A 835 17.16 5.89 -13.04
CA VAL A 835 16.00 5.88 -13.93
C VAL A 835 16.30 4.95 -15.09
N VAL A 836 15.53 3.86 -15.18
CA VAL A 836 15.63 2.87 -16.25
C VAL A 836 14.81 3.38 -17.43
N SER A 837 15.48 3.95 -18.43
CA SER A 837 14.85 4.23 -19.70
C SER A 837 14.71 2.91 -20.46
N GLN A 838 13.53 2.61 -21.03
CA GLN A 838 13.46 1.52 -22.00
C GLN A 838 14.47 1.83 -23.10
N GLN A 839 15.36 0.87 -23.41
CA GLN A 839 16.18 0.90 -24.60
C GLN A 839 15.23 1.10 -25.78
N LEU A 840 15.06 2.35 -26.20
CA LEU A 840 14.63 2.68 -27.53
C LEU A 840 15.76 2.12 -28.38
N GLY A 841 15.60 0.88 -28.83
CA GLY A 841 16.55 0.15 -29.65
C GLY A 841 16.72 0.91 -30.96
N LEU A 842 17.58 1.92 -30.92
CA LEU A 842 17.71 2.92 -31.95
C LEU A 842 19.17 3.30 -32.19
N GLU A 843 19.95 2.35 -32.72
CA GLU A 843 20.91 2.72 -33.76
C GLU A 843 20.12 2.90 -35.06
N PHE A 844 19.78 4.15 -35.39
CA PHE A 844 19.15 4.47 -36.67
C PHE A 844 20.00 5.44 -37.48
N THR A 845 19.99 5.23 -38.79
CA THR A 845 20.42 6.22 -39.76
C THR A 845 19.22 7.13 -40.05
N TYR A 846 19.12 8.25 -39.33
CA TYR A 846 18.11 9.28 -39.56
C TYR A 846 18.25 9.94 -40.95
N PRO A 847 17.17 10.52 -41.52
CA PRO A 847 15.79 10.50 -41.03
C PRO A 847 14.97 9.32 -41.57
N ILE A 848 13.95 8.93 -40.81
CA ILE A 848 13.09 7.76 -41.04
C ILE A 848 11.66 8.22 -41.32
N LEU A 849 11.07 7.68 -42.39
CA LEU A 849 9.63 7.76 -42.62
C LEU A 849 9.06 6.35 -42.51
N ALA A 850 8.22 6.09 -41.50
CA ALA A 850 7.69 4.77 -41.21
C ALA A 850 6.17 4.76 -41.10
N ALA A 851 5.55 3.66 -41.51
CA ALA A 851 4.15 3.37 -41.18
C ALA A 851 4.06 2.76 -39.79
N ALA A 852 3.15 3.25 -38.95
CA ALA A 852 3.04 2.86 -37.55
C ALA A 852 1.69 2.21 -37.25
N ASP A 853 1.71 1.07 -36.56
CA ASP A 853 0.54 0.36 -36.08
C ASP A 853 0.52 0.35 -34.55
N VAL A 854 -0.54 0.93 -33.95
CA VAL A 854 -0.68 1.07 -32.50
C VAL A 854 -1.71 0.05 -31.97
N THR A 855 -1.25 -0.84 -31.10
CA THR A 855 -2.05 -1.89 -30.43
C THR A 855 -2.07 -1.69 -28.91
N GLY A 856 -3.17 -2.09 -28.24
CA GLY A 856 -3.41 -1.86 -26.80
C GLY A 856 -4.37 -0.71 -26.49
N SER A 857 -4.77 -0.55 -25.23
CA SER A 857 -5.67 0.52 -24.74
C SER A 857 -5.03 1.32 -23.59
N GLY A 858 -5.09 2.65 -23.68
CA GLY A 858 -4.56 3.58 -22.66
C GLY A 858 -3.13 4.07 -22.91
N VAL A 859 -2.67 5.03 -22.08
CA VAL A 859 -1.33 5.68 -22.17
C VAL A 859 -0.20 4.78 -21.65
N VAL A 860 -0.53 3.75 -20.86
CA VAL A 860 0.46 2.92 -20.13
C VAL A 860 0.69 1.54 -20.77
N ASN A 861 -0.31 0.97 -21.45
CA ASN A 861 -0.24 -0.39 -22.02
C ASN A 861 -0.44 -0.37 -23.55
N TYR A 862 0.55 0.14 -24.28
CA TYR A 862 0.53 0.19 -25.75
C TYR A 862 1.79 -0.42 -26.38
N THR A 863 1.66 -0.96 -27.59
CA THR A 863 2.77 -1.39 -28.44
C THR A 863 2.66 -0.70 -29.80
N VAL A 864 3.77 -0.08 -30.25
CA VAL A 864 3.89 0.53 -31.58
C VAL A 864 4.80 -0.32 -32.43
N ASN A 865 4.27 -0.81 -33.56
CA ASN A 865 5.03 -1.55 -34.56
C ASN A 865 5.31 -0.63 -35.75
N TYR A 866 6.59 -0.52 -36.13
CA TYR A 866 7.03 0.32 -37.24
C TYR A 866 7.35 -0.52 -38.47
N THR A 867 6.88 -0.06 -39.63
CA THR A 867 7.34 -0.52 -40.95
C THR A 867 8.20 0.57 -41.56
N THR A 868 9.52 0.33 -41.67
CA THR A 868 10.51 1.33 -42.14
C THR A 868 10.97 1.11 -43.58
N GLU A 869 10.76 -0.09 -44.14
CA GLU A 869 11.15 -0.45 -45.50
C GLU A 869 10.37 0.37 -46.54
N VAL A 870 11.09 1.13 -47.37
CA VAL A 870 10.49 2.14 -48.29
C VAL A 870 9.43 1.53 -49.21
N GLU A 871 9.69 0.36 -49.80
CA GLU A 871 8.73 -0.29 -50.70
C GLU A 871 7.47 -0.78 -49.97
N GLN A 872 7.59 -1.19 -48.70
CA GLN A 872 6.44 -1.58 -47.89
C GLN A 872 5.61 -0.35 -47.47
N VAL A 873 6.28 0.73 -47.07
CA VAL A 873 5.60 2.01 -46.75
C VAL A 873 4.88 2.54 -47.99
N LYS A 874 5.54 2.53 -49.16
CA LYS A 874 4.97 2.92 -50.45
C LYS A 874 3.74 2.09 -50.81
N SER A 875 3.77 0.77 -50.57
CA SER A 875 2.62 -0.11 -50.79
C SER A 875 1.43 0.28 -49.91
N ARG A 876 1.66 0.55 -48.62
CA ARG A 876 0.62 1.01 -47.69
C ARG A 876 0.05 2.38 -48.07
N VAL A 877 0.92 3.32 -48.46
CA VAL A 877 0.51 4.65 -48.96
C VAL A 877 -0.37 4.52 -50.20
N ALA A 878 -0.06 3.60 -51.12
CA ALA A 878 -0.87 3.38 -52.31
C ALA A 878 -2.30 2.94 -51.97
N GLN A 879 -2.47 2.11 -50.93
CA GLN A 879 -3.76 1.55 -50.48
C GLN A 879 -4.60 2.53 -49.64
N ALA A 880 -3.98 3.52 -48.99
CA ALA A 880 -4.66 4.47 -48.11
C ALA A 880 -5.22 5.69 -48.86
N GLN A 881 -6.35 6.24 -48.40
CA GLN A 881 -6.94 7.49 -48.92
C GLN A 881 -6.84 8.65 -47.92
N ARG A 882 -6.93 8.34 -46.62
CA ARG A 882 -6.79 9.28 -45.50
C ARG A 882 -5.52 8.94 -44.73
N ILE A 883 -4.54 9.83 -44.79
CA ILE A 883 -3.21 9.61 -44.22
C ILE A 883 -2.91 10.75 -43.24
N VAL A 884 -2.41 10.39 -42.06
CA VAL A 884 -1.88 11.35 -41.09
C VAL A 884 -0.40 11.09 -40.85
N LEU A 885 0.41 12.15 -40.85
CA LEU A 885 1.84 12.10 -40.53
C LEU A 885 2.08 12.76 -39.17
N TYR A 886 2.69 12.02 -38.24
CA TYR A 886 3.20 12.56 -36.97
C TYR A 886 4.66 12.99 -37.12
N ILE A 887 4.98 14.16 -36.58
CA ILE A 887 6.34 14.73 -36.56
C ILE A 887 6.67 15.19 -35.14
N HIS A 888 7.76 14.68 -34.57
CA HIS A 888 8.19 15.00 -33.21
C HIS A 888 8.96 16.33 -33.10
N GLY A 889 9.15 16.79 -31.85
CA GLY A 889 9.92 17.98 -31.50
C GLY A 889 11.39 17.70 -31.18
N ILE A 890 12.04 18.57 -30.41
CA ILE A 890 13.49 18.52 -30.14
C ILE A 890 13.98 17.29 -29.34
N ILE A 891 13.08 16.60 -28.62
CA ILE A 891 13.43 15.74 -27.48
C ILE A 891 13.32 14.23 -27.75
N GLY A 892 12.90 13.80 -28.94
CA GLY A 892 12.71 12.36 -29.12
C GLY A 892 12.31 11.89 -30.49
N ASN A 893 11.39 10.94 -30.50
CA ASN A 893 10.78 10.32 -31.67
C ASN A 893 9.26 10.40 -31.55
N THR A 894 8.56 9.99 -32.59
CA THR A 894 7.10 9.98 -32.65
C THR A 894 6.43 8.93 -31.76
N LYS A 895 7.17 7.93 -31.22
CA LYS A 895 6.60 6.80 -30.47
C LYS A 895 5.77 7.25 -29.28
N SER A 896 6.19 8.31 -28.58
CA SER A 896 5.46 8.87 -27.43
C SER A 896 4.19 9.62 -27.82
N LEU A 897 4.06 10.05 -29.07
CA LEU A 897 2.91 10.81 -29.56
C LEU A 897 1.80 9.89 -30.07
N LEU A 898 2.16 8.73 -30.64
CA LEU A 898 1.23 7.81 -31.30
C LEU A 898 0.10 7.21 -30.41
N PRO A 899 0.26 7.00 -29.09
CA PRO A 899 -0.84 6.55 -28.23
C PRO A 899 -2.08 7.45 -28.26
N SER A 900 -1.88 8.74 -28.53
CA SER A 900 -2.96 9.72 -28.67
C SER A 900 -4.02 9.33 -29.70
N LEU A 901 -3.66 8.53 -30.72
CA LEU A 901 -4.59 8.05 -31.73
C LEU A 901 -5.68 7.13 -31.16
N ARG A 902 -5.39 6.44 -30.05
CA ARG A 902 -6.33 5.55 -29.38
C ARG A 902 -6.99 6.21 -28.17
N SER A 903 -6.27 7.07 -27.45
CA SER A 903 -6.80 7.74 -26.26
C SER A 903 -7.71 8.93 -26.59
N ALA A 904 -7.46 9.64 -27.70
CA ALA A 904 -8.32 10.72 -28.16
C ALA A 904 -9.62 10.13 -28.75
N GLN A 905 -10.73 10.32 -28.03
CA GLN A 905 -12.06 9.95 -28.47
C GLN A 905 -12.75 11.11 -29.18
N VAL A 906 -13.56 10.77 -30.17
CA VAL A 906 -14.38 11.70 -30.95
C VAL A 906 -15.75 11.12 -31.22
N GLU A 907 -16.79 11.92 -31.05
CA GLU A 907 -18.14 11.52 -31.43
C GLU A 907 -18.33 11.71 -32.94
N VAL A 908 -18.60 10.61 -33.64
CA VAL A 908 -18.93 10.59 -35.07
C VAL A 908 -20.23 9.81 -35.26
N ASP A 909 -21.25 10.47 -35.82
CA ASP A 909 -22.58 9.91 -36.05
C ASP A 909 -23.25 9.33 -34.78
N GLY A 910 -23.06 9.98 -33.62
CA GLY A 910 -23.64 9.56 -32.33
C GLY A 910 -22.90 8.40 -31.65
N THR A 911 -21.73 8.00 -32.17
CA THR A 911 -20.88 6.95 -31.57
C THR A 911 -19.48 7.50 -31.30
N GLU A 912 -18.95 7.29 -30.09
CA GLU A 912 -17.55 7.60 -29.78
C GLU A 912 -16.61 6.62 -30.50
N LYS A 913 -15.63 7.18 -31.21
CA LYS A 913 -14.59 6.44 -31.93
C LYS A 913 -13.21 7.03 -31.63
N PRO A 914 -12.14 6.23 -31.60
CA PRO A 914 -10.78 6.74 -31.51
C PRO A 914 -10.32 7.39 -32.81
N LEU A 915 -9.41 8.37 -32.73
CA LEU A 915 -8.82 9.03 -33.92
C LEU A 915 -8.16 8.06 -34.89
N ALA A 916 -7.65 6.93 -34.41
CA ALA A 916 -7.08 5.85 -35.24
C ALA A 916 -8.05 5.32 -36.31
N GLU A 917 -9.36 5.38 -36.07
CA GLU A 917 -10.39 4.92 -37.03
C GLU A 917 -10.73 5.99 -38.09
N LEU A 918 -10.25 7.22 -37.92
CA LEU A 918 -10.50 8.33 -38.85
C LEU A 918 -9.49 8.38 -40.01
N TYR A 919 -8.37 7.66 -39.90
CA TYR A 919 -7.34 7.58 -40.92
C TYR A 919 -7.11 6.13 -41.33
N ASP A 920 -6.78 5.91 -42.60
CA ASP A 920 -6.49 4.57 -43.13
C ASP A 920 -5.02 4.19 -42.91
N LEU A 921 -4.15 5.19 -42.74
CA LEU A 921 -2.72 5.02 -42.52
C LEU A 921 -2.16 6.11 -41.62
N VAL A 922 -1.35 5.68 -40.65
CA VAL A 922 -0.57 6.54 -39.77
C VAL A 922 0.89 6.44 -40.17
N LEU A 923 1.47 7.58 -40.54
CA LEU A 923 2.88 7.73 -40.81
C LEU A 923 3.56 8.45 -39.64
N SER A 924 4.85 8.18 -39.49
CA SER A 924 5.75 8.80 -38.54
C SER A 924 6.98 9.30 -39.26
N TYR A 925 7.42 10.51 -38.96
CA TYR A 925 8.70 11.05 -39.41
C TYR A 925 9.59 11.34 -38.22
N ASP A 926 10.64 10.53 -38.09
CA ASP A 926 11.66 10.69 -37.06
C ASP A 926 12.95 11.21 -37.68
N TYR A 927 13.53 12.26 -37.11
CA TYR A 927 14.67 13.01 -37.68
C TYR A 927 15.65 13.46 -36.60
N GLU A 928 16.85 13.87 -37.01
CA GLU A 928 17.89 14.36 -36.10
C GLU A 928 17.63 15.83 -35.76
N THR A 929 17.60 16.16 -34.45
CA THR A 929 16.99 17.39 -33.95
C THR A 929 17.95 18.47 -33.51
N ILE A 930 19.25 18.18 -33.37
CA ILE A 930 20.22 19.10 -32.72
C ILE A 930 21.22 19.63 -33.75
N ASN A 931 21.88 18.72 -34.47
CA ASN A 931 22.97 19.04 -35.38
C ASN A 931 22.51 19.28 -36.82
N THR A 932 21.29 18.88 -37.16
CA THR A 932 20.70 19.08 -38.48
C THR A 932 19.76 20.28 -38.47
N SER A 933 20.03 21.26 -39.33
CA SER A 933 19.18 22.46 -39.43
C SER A 933 17.72 22.11 -39.75
N ILE A 934 16.79 22.94 -39.30
CA ILE A 934 15.34 22.78 -39.54
C ILE A 934 15.04 22.77 -41.05
N VAL A 935 15.77 23.59 -41.81
CA VAL A 935 15.69 23.68 -43.27
C VAL A 935 16.08 22.35 -43.93
N GLU A 936 17.18 21.76 -43.50
CA GLU A 936 17.65 20.48 -44.07
C GLU A 936 16.70 19.34 -43.74
N ASN A 937 16.21 19.28 -42.49
CA ASN A 937 15.20 18.31 -42.08
C ASN A 937 13.90 18.42 -42.90
N ALA A 938 13.49 19.63 -43.28
CA ALA A 938 12.32 19.84 -44.13
C ALA A 938 12.53 19.38 -45.59
N LYS A 939 13.75 19.55 -46.13
CA LYS A 939 14.12 19.02 -47.46
C LYS A 939 14.17 17.49 -47.46
N LEU A 940 14.72 16.89 -46.41
CA LEU A 940 14.75 15.44 -46.25
C LEU A 940 13.33 14.86 -46.10
N LEU A 941 12.44 15.55 -45.37
CA LEU A 941 11.02 15.18 -45.28
C LEU A 941 10.37 15.10 -46.67
N LYS A 942 10.58 16.13 -47.50
CA LYS A 942 10.10 16.14 -48.89
C LYS A 942 10.60 14.94 -49.68
N GLN A 943 11.90 14.65 -49.62
CA GLN A 943 12.49 13.51 -50.34
C GLN A 943 11.87 12.17 -49.91
N ARG A 944 11.69 11.96 -48.60
CA ARG A 944 11.10 10.73 -48.06
C ARG A 944 9.63 10.58 -48.47
N LEU A 945 8.84 11.66 -48.42
CA LEU A 945 7.43 11.65 -48.86
C LEU A 945 7.31 11.33 -50.35
N GLN A 946 8.16 11.94 -51.19
CA GLN A 946 8.18 11.65 -52.63
C GLN A 946 8.55 10.18 -52.92
N ALA A 947 9.51 9.61 -52.18
CA ALA A 947 9.93 8.23 -52.36
C ALA A 947 8.80 7.20 -52.14
N VAL A 948 7.85 7.52 -51.24
CA VAL A 948 6.71 6.65 -50.93
C VAL A 948 5.43 6.99 -51.70
N GLY A 949 5.50 7.92 -52.66
CA GLY A 949 4.37 8.28 -53.52
C GLY A 949 3.47 9.42 -53.02
N LEU A 950 3.93 10.20 -52.02
CA LEU A 950 3.28 11.43 -51.56
C LEU A 950 3.95 12.68 -52.17
N GLY A 951 3.92 12.75 -53.50
CA GLY A 951 4.34 13.93 -54.28
C GLY A 951 3.16 14.82 -54.67
N GLU A 952 3.43 15.84 -55.49
CA GLU A 952 2.38 16.72 -56.02
C GLU A 952 1.28 15.90 -56.72
N ASN A 953 0.01 16.28 -56.51
CA ASN A 953 -1.17 15.62 -57.12
C ASN A 953 -1.36 14.14 -56.75
N HIS A 954 -0.92 13.70 -55.57
CA HIS A 954 -1.16 12.31 -55.11
C HIS A 954 -2.64 11.95 -54.91
N GLY A 955 -3.55 12.92 -54.90
CA GLY A 955 -5.01 12.70 -54.90
C GLY A 955 -5.58 12.09 -53.60
N LYS A 956 -4.89 12.27 -52.47
CA LYS A 956 -5.25 11.69 -51.15
C LYS A 956 -5.49 12.81 -50.14
N ILE A 957 -6.18 12.52 -49.04
CA ILE A 957 -6.25 13.42 -47.89
C ILE A 957 -4.99 13.17 -47.04
N PHE A 958 -4.13 14.18 -46.93
CA PHE A 958 -2.87 14.09 -46.20
C PHE A 958 -2.75 15.20 -45.16
N HIS A 959 -2.78 14.84 -43.89
CA HIS A 959 -2.66 15.78 -42.77
C HIS A 959 -1.33 15.60 -42.05
N ILE A 960 -0.76 16.69 -41.56
CA ILE A 960 0.42 16.66 -40.68
C ILE A 960 0.00 17.06 -39.26
N VAL A 961 0.36 16.23 -38.29
CA VAL A 961 0.30 16.54 -36.85
C VAL A 961 1.73 16.74 -36.37
N ALA A 962 2.06 17.97 -36.03
CA ALA A 962 3.41 18.37 -35.70
C ALA A 962 3.48 18.91 -34.27
N TYR A 963 4.46 18.44 -33.53
CA TYR A 963 4.70 18.82 -32.14
C TYR A 963 5.96 19.66 -32.01
N SER A 964 5.87 20.79 -31.31
CA SER A 964 7.01 21.64 -30.98
C SER A 964 7.85 22.01 -32.23
N MET A 965 9.17 21.79 -32.22
CA MET A 965 10.06 22.04 -33.36
C MET A 965 9.62 21.34 -34.66
N GLY A 966 8.94 20.18 -34.59
CA GLY A 966 8.40 19.50 -35.77
C GLY A 966 7.41 20.37 -36.57
N GLY A 967 6.76 21.34 -35.92
CA GLY A 967 5.92 22.31 -36.59
C GLY A 967 6.70 23.27 -37.48
N LEU A 968 7.91 23.67 -37.07
CA LEU A 968 8.79 24.51 -37.88
C LEU A 968 9.32 23.76 -39.11
N VAL A 969 9.70 22.49 -38.95
CA VAL A 969 10.06 21.59 -40.06
C VAL A 969 8.88 21.49 -41.06
N SER A 970 7.68 21.28 -40.54
CA SER A 970 6.46 21.17 -41.35
C SER A 970 6.13 22.47 -42.10
N ARG A 971 6.24 23.62 -41.42
CA ARG A 971 6.00 24.93 -42.02
C ARG A 971 7.01 25.24 -43.10
N TRP A 972 8.31 24.99 -42.87
CA TRP A 972 9.32 25.19 -43.91
C TRP A 972 9.04 24.31 -45.14
N PHE A 973 8.71 23.04 -44.92
CA PHE A 973 8.32 22.13 -45.99
C PHE A 973 7.13 22.67 -46.81
N ILE A 974 6.07 23.13 -46.14
CA ILE A 974 4.84 23.62 -46.79
C ILE A 974 5.06 24.96 -47.49
N GLU A 975 5.69 25.92 -46.81
CA GLU A 975 5.75 27.32 -47.21
C GLU A 975 6.89 27.63 -48.19
N ARG A 976 7.97 26.81 -48.19
CA ARG A 976 9.19 27.07 -48.97
C ARG A 976 9.61 25.92 -49.88
N GLU A 977 9.28 24.67 -49.55
CA GLU A 977 9.72 23.49 -50.30
C GLU A 977 8.62 22.87 -51.19
N GLY A 978 7.49 23.55 -51.40
CA GLY A 978 6.39 23.09 -52.26
C GLY A 978 5.45 22.07 -51.60
N GLY A 979 5.55 21.89 -50.29
CA GLY A 979 4.64 21.02 -49.53
C GLY A 979 3.18 21.51 -49.54
N ASN A 980 2.91 22.77 -49.92
CA ASN A 980 1.56 23.28 -50.12
C ASN A 980 0.76 22.56 -51.23
N GLN A 981 1.43 21.83 -52.12
CA GLN A 981 0.78 21.00 -53.14
C GLN A 981 0.54 19.54 -52.68
N VAL A 982 0.98 19.20 -51.47
CA VAL A 982 0.96 17.85 -50.90
C VAL A 982 0.09 17.80 -49.63
N VAL A 983 0.21 18.79 -48.76
CA VAL A 983 -0.44 18.79 -47.45
C VAL A 983 -1.82 19.43 -47.52
N GLY A 984 -2.85 18.69 -47.09
CA GLY A 984 -4.22 19.17 -47.00
C GLY A 984 -4.50 20.00 -45.73
N HIS A 985 -3.83 19.70 -44.61
CA HIS A 985 -3.99 20.43 -43.35
C HIS A 985 -2.76 20.25 -42.44
N LEU A 986 -2.33 21.32 -41.77
CA LEU A 986 -1.28 21.27 -40.74
C LEU A 986 -1.87 21.53 -39.34
N ILE A 987 -1.69 20.60 -38.42
CA ILE A 987 -2.07 20.72 -37.01
C ILE A 987 -0.80 20.86 -36.18
N MET A 988 -0.66 21.97 -35.48
CA MET A 988 0.51 22.33 -34.68
C MET A 988 0.15 22.37 -33.20
N LEU A 989 0.97 21.74 -32.36
CA LEU A 989 0.84 21.75 -30.90
C LEU A 989 2.13 22.28 -30.29
N GLY A 990 2.07 23.42 -29.61
CA GLY A 990 3.22 24.03 -28.94
C GLY A 990 4.35 24.50 -29.87
N THR A 991 4.12 24.66 -31.18
CA THR A 991 5.18 25.04 -32.13
C THR A 991 5.73 26.45 -31.85
N PRO A 992 7.06 26.65 -31.71
CA PRO A 992 7.67 27.96 -31.47
C PRO A 992 7.73 28.83 -32.74
N ASN A 993 6.58 29.32 -33.22
CA ASN A 993 6.49 30.06 -34.50
C ASN A 993 7.22 31.41 -34.50
N ALA A 994 7.51 32.01 -33.33
CA ALA A 994 8.41 33.16 -33.16
C ALA A 994 9.65 32.84 -32.31
N GLY A 995 9.97 31.56 -32.14
CA GLY A 995 11.12 31.10 -31.38
C GLY A 995 10.83 30.72 -29.92
N SER A 996 11.85 30.20 -29.26
CA SER A 996 11.79 29.71 -27.88
C SER A 996 12.81 30.47 -27.01
N PRO A 997 12.45 30.86 -25.77
CA PRO A 997 13.31 31.71 -24.93
C PRO A 997 14.50 30.98 -24.28
N TRP A 998 14.64 29.66 -24.45
CA TRP A 998 15.71 28.86 -23.84
C TRP A 998 17.04 29.05 -24.56
N SER A 999 18.13 29.21 -23.80
CA SER A 999 19.49 29.37 -24.32
C SER A 999 20.12 28.07 -24.82
N THR A 1000 19.76 26.92 -24.23
CA THR A 1000 20.27 25.58 -24.59
C THR A 1000 19.19 24.51 -24.34
N VAL A 1001 19.36 23.31 -24.91
CA VAL A 1001 18.49 22.15 -24.57
C VAL A 1001 18.67 21.75 -23.11
N GLU A 1002 19.89 21.86 -22.58
CA GLU A 1002 20.21 21.47 -21.20
C GLU A 1002 19.45 22.33 -20.18
N ASP A 1003 19.46 23.66 -20.38
CA ASP A 1003 18.75 24.62 -19.52
C ASP A 1003 17.24 24.33 -19.52
N TRP A 1004 16.68 24.10 -20.70
CA TRP A 1004 15.28 23.74 -20.84
C TRP A 1004 14.96 22.40 -20.16
N ALA A 1005 15.80 21.37 -20.34
CA ALA A 1005 15.57 20.03 -19.80
C ALA A 1005 15.68 20.03 -18.28
N LEU A 1006 16.64 20.77 -17.74
CA LEU A 1006 16.84 20.96 -16.31
C LEU A 1006 15.69 21.73 -15.66
N ALA A 1007 15.27 22.84 -16.26
CA ALA A 1007 14.14 23.65 -15.79
C ALA A 1007 12.87 22.80 -15.72
N THR A 1008 12.59 22.09 -16.81
CA THR A 1008 11.48 21.18 -16.95
C THR A 1008 11.55 20.09 -15.88
N LEU A 1009 12.63 19.32 -15.81
CA LEU A 1009 12.77 18.24 -14.82
C LEU A 1009 12.50 18.74 -13.39
N SER A 1010 13.02 19.93 -13.05
CA SER A 1010 12.83 20.53 -11.74
C SER A 1010 11.37 20.92 -11.46
N ILE A 1011 10.63 21.43 -12.45
CA ILE A 1011 9.19 21.71 -12.32
C ILE A 1011 8.41 20.43 -12.01
N GLY A 1012 8.70 19.35 -12.74
CA GLY A 1012 8.06 18.05 -12.56
C GLY A 1012 8.36 17.42 -11.21
N LEU A 1013 9.63 17.44 -10.78
CA LEU A 1013 10.04 16.94 -9.46
C LEU A 1013 9.30 17.65 -8.33
N ASN A 1014 9.05 18.94 -8.46
CA ASN A 1014 8.39 19.72 -7.40
C ASN A 1014 6.86 19.75 -7.48
N GLY A 1015 6.25 18.98 -8.41
CA GLY A 1015 4.80 18.96 -8.59
C GLY A 1015 4.21 20.34 -8.94
N LEU A 1016 4.99 21.20 -9.59
CA LEU A 1016 4.58 22.55 -9.97
C LEU A 1016 3.84 22.59 -11.32
N SER A 1017 3.63 21.44 -11.96
CA SER A 1017 2.64 21.26 -13.02
C SER A 1017 1.37 20.64 -12.43
N GLU A 1018 0.20 21.05 -12.93
CA GLU A 1018 -1.08 20.40 -12.57
C GLU A 1018 -1.20 18.97 -13.13
N PHE A 1019 -0.28 18.58 -14.02
CA PHE A 1019 -0.32 17.29 -14.70
C PHE A 1019 0.77 16.34 -14.19
N THR A 1020 0.43 15.06 -14.08
CA THR A 1020 1.36 14.03 -13.57
C THR A 1020 2.25 13.51 -14.70
N TRP A 1021 3.57 13.64 -14.58
CA TRP A 1021 4.48 13.26 -15.65
C TRP A 1021 4.78 11.74 -15.66
N PRO A 1022 4.69 11.07 -16.82
CA PRO A 1022 5.12 9.67 -16.94
C PRO A 1022 6.65 9.52 -16.80
N VAL A 1023 7.11 8.45 -16.14
CA VAL A 1023 8.55 8.14 -15.96
C VAL A 1023 9.39 8.10 -17.25
N PRO A 1024 8.89 7.60 -18.40
CA PRO A 1024 9.63 7.71 -19.65
C PRO A 1024 10.03 9.13 -20.03
N VAL A 1025 9.21 10.15 -19.68
CA VAL A 1025 9.53 11.57 -19.92
C VAL A 1025 10.76 11.98 -19.12
N MET A 1026 10.88 11.55 -17.87
CA MET A 1026 12.06 11.82 -17.04
C MET A 1026 13.33 11.22 -17.61
N GLY A 1027 13.29 9.96 -18.07
CA GLY A 1027 14.46 9.31 -18.68
C GLY A 1027 14.98 10.07 -19.89
N ILE A 1028 14.07 10.65 -20.68
CA ILE A 1028 14.42 11.48 -21.84
C ILE A 1028 15.04 12.81 -21.40
N LEU A 1029 14.46 13.50 -20.41
CA LEU A 1029 15.01 14.75 -19.87
C LEU A 1029 16.40 14.55 -19.27
N LEU A 1030 16.61 13.46 -18.51
CA LEU A 1030 17.93 13.09 -17.97
C LEU A 1030 18.93 12.80 -19.08
N LYS A 1031 18.53 12.09 -20.12
CA LYS A 1031 19.38 11.85 -21.29
C LYS A 1031 19.76 13.17 -21.97
N ALA A 1032 18.84 14.13 -22.08
CA ALA A 1032 19.14 15.46 -22.63
C ALA A 1032 20.15 16.23 -21.78
N ILE A 1033 20.05 16.14 -20.45
CA ILE A 1033 21.02 16.73 -19.50
C ILE A 1033 22.41 16.03 -19.60
N ASN A 1034 22.44 14.73 -19.89
CA ASN A 1034 23.68 13.92 -19.88
C ASN A 1034 24.37 13.80 -21.26
N ARG A 1035 23.80 14.31 -22.37
CA ARG A 1035 24.19 13.97 -23.76
C ARG A 1035 25.54 14.55 -24.24
N PHE A 1036 26.09 15.57 -23.59
CA PHE A 1036 27.23 16.34 -24.11
C PHE A 1036 28.64 15.73 -23.87
N VAL A 1037 28.74 14.43 -23.57
CA VAL A 1037 30.03 13.81 -23.18
C VAL A 1037 30.63 12.90 -24.25
N ASP A 1038 29.84 12.42 -25.21
CA ASP A 1038 30.32 11.57 -26.28
C ASP A 1038 30.56 12.40 -27.56
N GLU A 1039 31.81 12.82 -27.73
CA GLU A 1039 32.45 13.35 -28.97
C GLU A 1039 32.12 14.79 -29.45
N ILE A 1040 33.11 15.68 -29.27
CA ILE A 1040 33.48 16.84 -30.13
C ILE A 1040 32.46 18.00 -30.21
N GLU A 1041 32.96 19.24 -30.07
CA GLU A 1041 32.29 20.53 -30.31
C GLU A 1041 31.15 20.47 -31.36
N THR A 1042 29.92 20.19 -30.93
CA THR A 1042 28.74 20.24 -31.80
C THR A 1042 28.03 21.56 -31.64
N ILE A 1043 27.90 22.27 -32.76
CA ILE A 1043 27.18 23.52 -32.92
C ILE A 1043 25.67 23.21 -32.85
N ASP A 1044 24.94 23.84 -31.93
CA ASP A 1044 23.49 23.70 -31.73
C ASP A 1044 22.67 24.40 -32.87
N ILE A 1045 22.90 23.97 -34.12
CA ILE A 1045 22.40 24.64 -35.34
C ILE A 1045 20.87 24.82 -35.33
N SER A 1046 20.11 23.85 -34.83
CA SER A 1046 18.64 23.91 -34.83
C SER A 1046 18.07 24.84 -33.76
N LEU A 1047 18.73 24.97 -32.60
CA LEU A 1047 18.34 25.90 -31.53
C LEU A 1047 18.70 27.34 -31.87
N ASP A 1048 19.85 27.56 -32.51
CA ASP A 1048 20.19 28.88 -33.09
C ASP A 1048 19.11 29.35 -34.06
N GLN A 1049 18.53 28.43 -34.84
CA GLN A 1049 17.39 28.71 -35.71
C GLN A 1049 16.07 28.93 -34.96
N MET A 1050 15.91 28.43 -33.74
CA MET A 1050 14.74 28.67 -32.89
C MET A 1050 14.89 29.86 -31.95
N HIS A 1051 16.05 30.51 -31.90
CA HIS A 1051 16.22 31.73 -31.12
C HIS A 1051 15.27 32.83 -31.64
N PRO A 1052 14.55 33.57 -30.78
CA PRO A 1052 13.70 34.67 -31.22
C PRO A 1052 14.48 35.68 -32.06
N GLY A 1053 13.97 35.98 -33.26
CA GLY A 1053 14.66 36.86 -34.23
C GLY A 1053 15.79 36.21 -35.03
N SER A 1054 15.89 34.88 -35.04
CA SER A 1054 16.81 34.18 -35.94
C SER A 1054 16.48 34.46 -37.41
N GLU A 1055 17.51 34.41 -38.28
CA GLU A 1055 17.33 34.57 -39.72
C GLU A 1055 16.31 33.55 -40.29
N PHE A 1056 16.32 32.32 -39.75
CA PHE A 1056 15.37 31.28 -40.13
C PHE A 1056 13.92 31.71 -39.86
N LEU A 1057 13.61 32.23 -38.67
CA LEU A 1057 12.26 32.64 -38.30
C LEU A 1057 11.81 33.88 -39.08
N GLU A 1058 12.71 34.84 -39.33
CA GLU A 1058 12.42 36.00 -40.17
C GLU A 1058 12.07 35.57 -41.60
N GLN A 1059 12.86 34.66 -42.19
CA GLN A 1059 12.57 34.10 -43.50
C GLN A 1059 11.24 33.32 -43.50
N LEU A 1060 10.98 32.51 -42.48
CA LEU A 1060 9.74 31.74 -42.40
C LEU A 1060 8.52 32.67 -42.27
N ALA A 1061 8.61 33.74 -41.46
CA ALA A 1061 7.56 34.75 -41.32
C ALA A 1061 7.30 35.53 -42.62
N ALA A 1062 8.33 35.76 -43.43
CA ALA A 1062 8.22 36.42 -44.74
C ALA A 1062 7.72 35.51 -45.89
N SER A 1063 7.35 34.26 -45.61
CA SER A 1063 6.88 33.33 -46.64
C SER A 1063 5.51 33.73 -47.21
N PRO A 1064 5.26 33.50 -48.52
CA PRO A 1064 3.95 33.74 -49.10
C PRO A 1064 2.88 32.83 -48.47
N ASP A 1065 1.61 33.24 -48.54
CA ASP A 1065 0.49 32.45 -48.03
C ASP A 1065 0.43 31.07 -48.74
N PRO A 1066 0.62 29.94 -48.03
CA PRO A 1066 0.66 28.62 -48.63
C PRO A 1066 -0.72 28.14 -49.11
N LYS A 1067 -1.82 28.82 -48.75
CA LYS A 1067 -3.20 28.39 -49.00
C LYS A 1067 -3.58 27.04 -48.37
N VAL A 1068 -2.78 26.56 -47.41
CA VAL A 1068 -3.02 25.35 -46.63
C VAL A 1068 -3.66 25.73 -45.28
N PRO A 1069 -4.79 25.12 -44.88
CA PRO A 1069 -5.42 25.32 -43.57
C PRO A 1069 -4.52 24.89 -42.40
N TYR A 1070 -4.36 25.78 -41.42
CA TYR A 1070 -3.58 25.54 -40.20
C TYR A 1070 -4.49 25.50 -38.97
N SER A 1071 -4.27 24.53 -38.09
CA SER A 1071 -4.82 24.51 -36.72
C SER A 1071 -3.68 24.58 -35.72
N ILE A 1072 -3.74 25.52 -34.78
CA ILE A 1072 -2.70 25.79 -33.80
C ILE A 1072 -3.30 25.62 -32.41
N ILE A 1073 -2.74 24.71 -31.63
CA ILE A 1073 -3.10 24.49 -30.23
C ILE A 1073 -1.98 25.07 -29.38
N ALA A 1074 -2.30 26.17 -28.69
CA ALA A 1074 -1.42 26.88 -27.80
C ALA A 1074 -1.74 26.52 -26.34
N GLY A 1075 -0.86 25.74 -25.74
CA GLY A 1075 -0.85 25.49 -24.31
C GLY A 1075 -0.55 26.79 -23.58
N ASN A 1076 -1.24 27.00 -22.47
CA ASN A 1076 -1.07 28.16 -21.63
C ASN A 1076 -1.16 27.71 -20.17
N THR A 1077 -0.02 27.68 -19.49
CA THR A 1077 0.04 27.43 -18.05
C THR A 1077 -0.51 28.59 -17.25
N SER A 1078 -0.64 29.80 -17.81
CA SER A 1078 -1.14 30.98 -17.11
C SER A 1078 -2.63 30.90 -16.73
N ILE A 1079 -3.37 30.00 -17.35
CA ILE A 1079 -4.82 29.79 -17.14
C ILE A 1079 -5.11 28.55 -16.27
N ILE A 1080 -4.04 27.92 -15.75
CA ILE A 1080 -4.04 26.77 -14.86
C ILE A 1080 -4.06 27.27 -13.39
N PRO A 1081 -5.11 27.01 -12.59
CA PRO A 1081 -5.36 27.71 -11.32
C PRO A 1081 -4.32 27.58 -10.19
N ALA A 1082 -3.48 26.54 -10.15
CA ALA A 1082 -2.69 26.19 -8.96
C ALA A 1082 -1.27 26.78 -8.90
N ALA A 1083 -0.55 26.92 -10.03
CA ALA A 1083 0.90 27.19 -10.02
C ALA A 1083 1.31 28.69 -9.94
N LEU A 1084 0.36 29.61 -10.18
CA LEU A 1084 0.65 31.04 -10.37
C LEU A 1084 0.28 31.93 -9.19
N LYS A 1085 -0.45 31.39 -8.21
CA LYS A 1085 -0.86 32.19 -7.06
C LYS A 1085 0.30 32.29 -6.09
N ALA A 1086 0.82 33.49 -5.91
CA ALA A 1086 1.62 33.80 -4.73
C ALA A 1086 0.77 33.50 -3.49
N GLU A 1087 1.35 32.77 -2.52
CA GLU A 1087 0.70 32.57 -1.23
C GLU A 1087 0.40 33.93 -0.59
N ALA A 1088 -0.61 34.00 0.28
CA ALA A 1088 -1.13 35.25 0.82
C ALA A 1088 -0.08 36.17 1.50
N ASN A 1089 1.12 35.65 1.77
CA ASN A 1089 2.23 36.33 2.42
C ASN A 1089 3.54 36.43 1.59
N GLN A 1090 3.55 36.06 0.30
CA GLN A 1090 4.75 36.05 -0.53
C GLN A 1090 4.61 36.93 -1.78
N THR A 1091 5.71 37.53 -2.23
CA THR A 1091 5.74 38.47 -3.39
C THR A 1091 5.96 37.80 -4.75
N SER A 1092 6.29 36.51 -4.77
CA SER A 1092 6.63 35.73 -5.96
C SER A 1092 5.95 34.35 -5.92
N SER A 1093 5.68 33.76 -7.10
CA SER A 1093 5.12 32.40 -7.19
C SER A 1093 6.19 31.32 -6.91
N PRO A 1094 5.80 30.09 -6.52
CA PRO A 1094 6.75 28.99 -6.32
C PRO A 1094 7.62 28.72 -7.55
N LEU A 1095 7.03 28.76 -8.75
CA LEU A 1095 7.76 28.58 -10.01
C LEU A 1095 8.85 29.65 -10.22
N GLN A 1096 8.56 30.91 -9.88
CA GLN A 1096 9.53 32.00 -10.00
C GLN A 1096 10.72 31.82 -9.05
N ARG A 1097 10.49 31.32 -7.84
CA ARG A 1097 11.56 31.05 -6.87
C ARG A 1097 12.41 29.84 -7.24
N LEU A 1098 11.78 28.75 -7.71
CA LEU A 1098 12.50 27.60 -8.25
C LEU A 1098 13.47 28.02 -9.36
N MET A 1099 13.01 28.88 -10.26
CA MET A 1099 13.78 29.28 -11.43
C MET A 1099 14.89 30.27 -11.10
N GLN A 1100 14.71 31.11 -10.07
CA GLN A 1100 15.79 31.90 -9.49
C GLN A 1100 16.87 31.04 -8.82
N LYS A 1101 16.53 29.84 -8.35
CA LYS A 1101 17.50 28.88 -7.78
C LYS A 1101 18.26 28.10 -8.85
N LEU A 1102 17.68 27.91 -10.03
CA LEU A 1102 18.30 27.17 -11.14
C LEU A 1102 19.15 28.04 -12.09
N PHE A 1103 18.73 29.28 -12.34
CA PHE A 1103 19.33 30.15 -13.37
C PHE A 1103 19.55 31.59 -12.88
N ASP A 1104 20.46 32.30 -13.56
CA ASP A 1104 20.70 33.72 -13.33
C ASP A 1104 19.47 34.60 -13.64
N LYS A 1105 19.39 35.78 -13.00
CA LYS A 1105 18.24 36.71 -13.08
C LYS A 1105 17.79 37.09 -14.50
N ALA A 1106 18.69 37.08 -15.49
CA ALA A 1106 18.37 37.43 -16.86
C ALA A 1106 17.48 36.37 -17.56
N VAL A 1107 17.78 35.09 -17.36
CA VAL A 1107 17.00 33.95 -17.91
C VAL A 1107 15.65 33.87 -17.20
N ALA A 1108 15.63 34.09 -15.89
CA ALA A 1108 14.40 34.11 -15.12
C ALA A 1108 13.42 35.22 -15.58
N MET A 1109 13.90 36.43 -15.91
CA MET A 1109 13.01 37.53 -16.33
C MET A 1109 12.33 37.33 -17.69
N ALA A 1110 12.95 36.62 -18.64
CA ALA A 1110 12.41 36.47 -19.99
C ALA A 1110 11.17 35.55 -20.08
N PHE A 1111 10.97 34.68 -19.08
CA PHE A 1111 10.00 33.59 -19.14
C PHE A 1111 8.72 33.84 -18.31
N PHE A 1112 8.82 34.45 -17.12
CA PHE A 1112 7.75 34.40 -16.11
C PHE A 1112 6.64 35.45 -16.20
N GLU A 1113 6.81 36.53 -16.97
CA GLU A 1113 5.78 37.56 -17.09
C GLU A 1113 4.81 37.32 -18.26
N GLN A 1114 5.09 36.36 -19.14
CA GLN A 1114 4.26 36.07 -20.32
C GLN A 1114 3.55 34.72 -20.23
N PRO A 1115 2.29 34.61 -20.68
CA PRO A 1115 1.62 33.32 -20.85
C PRO A 1115 2.45 32.37 -21.72
N ASN A 1116 2.68 31.14 -21.27
CA ASN A 1116 3.56 30.16 -21.92
C ASN A 1116 3.15 28.72 -21.56
N ASP A 1117 3.65 27.73 -22.31
CA ASP A 1117 3.40 26.31 -22.08
C ASP A 1117 4.54 25.58 -21.35
N ILE A 1118 5.42 26.25 -20.60
CA ILE A 1118 6.71 25.75 -20.07
C ILE A 1118 7.84 25.73 -21.09
N ALA A 1119 7.60 25.55 -22.39
CA ALA A 1119 8.68 25.56 -23.39
C ALA A 1119 8.66 26.80 -24.30
N VAL A 1120 7.47 27.33 -24.59
CA VAL A 1120 7.25 28.36 -25.60
C VAL A 1120 6.20 29.36 -25.11
N THR A 1121 6.40 30.65 -25.37
CA THR A 1121 5.38 31.67 -25.05
C THR A 1121 4.15 31.48 -25.94
N VAL A 1122 2.95 31.70 -25.37
CA VAL A 1122 1.67 31.65 -26.10
C VAL A 1122 1.69 32.60 -27.30
N GLN A 1123 2.32 33.76 -27.16
CA GLN A 1123 2.53 34.69 -28.26
C GLN A 1123 3.36 34.07 -29.38
N SER A 1124 4.47 33.40 -29.06
CA SER A 1124 5.29 32.69 -30.05
C SER A 1124 4.50 31.56 -30.71
N ILE A 1125 3.74 30.76 -29.96
CA ILE A 1125 2.92 29.67 -30.53
C ILE A 1125 1.91 30.21 -31.55
N LYS A 1126 1.27 31.34 -31.23
CA LYS A 1126 0.22 31.96 -32.06
C LYS A 1126 0.77 32.79 -33.22
N SER A 1127 2.09 32.97 -33.33
CA SER A 1127 2.74 33.88 -34.27
C SER A 1127 2.78 33.35 -35.70
N VAL A 1128 1.61 33.28 -36.33
CA VAL A 1128 1.42 32.98 -37.76
C VAL A 1128 0.56 34.09 -38.36
N GLY A 1129 0.89 34.55 -39.58
CA GLY A 1129 0.18 35.66 -40.24
C GLY A 1129 -1.34 35.49 -40.28
N SER A 1130 -2.08 36.46 -39.76
CA SER A 1130 -3.55 36.45 -39.66
C SER A 1130 -4.26 36.75 -40.99
N ASP A 1131 -3.51 37.19 -41.99
CA ASP A 1131 -3.92 37.50 -43.35
C ASP A 1131 -3.93 36.27 -44.29
N ARG A 1132 -3.55 35.08 -43.80
CA ARG A 1132 -3.60 33.83 -44.55
C ARG A 1132 -5.04 33.44 -44.94
N THR A 1133 -5.17 32.80 -46.10
CA THR A 1133 -6.44 32.30 -46.64
C THR A 1133 -6.34 30.78 -46.89
N PRO A 1134 -6.99 29.93 -46.08
CA PRO A 1134 -7.88 30.26 -44.97
C PRO A 1134 -7.11 30.73 -43.72
N GLN A 1135 -7.79 31.47 -42.83
CA GLN A 1135 -7.18 31.97 -41.60
C GLN A 1135 -6.79 30.80 -40.67
N PRO A 1136 -5.63 30.89 -39.99
CA PRO A 1136 -5.21 29.88 -39.02
C PRO A 1136 -6.22 29.78 -37.88
N GLN A 1137 -6.54 28.57 -37.49
CA GLN A 1137 -7.47 28.29 -36.41
C GLN A 1137 -6.69 28.11 -35.12
N ILE A 1138 -6.79 29.07 -34.22
CA ILE A 1138 -6.00 29.10 -32.99
C ILE A 1138 -6.89 28.75 -31.80
N GLN A 1139 -6.48 27.74 -31.03
CA GLN A 1139 -7.10 27.35 -29.77
C GLN A 1139 -6.07 27.53 -28.65
N GLU A 1140 -6.46 28.23 -27.58
CA GLU A 1140 -5.63 28.41 -26.39
C GLU A 1140 -6.20 27.55 -25.26
N ILE A 1141 -5.38 26.70 -24.64
CA ILE A 1141 -5.82 25.67 -23.69
C ILE A 1141 -4.95 25.62 -22.44
N GLY A 1142 -5.55 25.29 -21.29
CA GLY A 1142 -4.80 25.07 -20.04
C GLY A 1142 -4.06 23.74 -20.09
N CYS A 1143 -2.89 23.71 -20.71
CA CYS A 1143 -2.08 22.53 -20.96
C CYS A 1143 -0.60 22.94 -20.93
N ASP A 1144 0.28 22.07 -20.42
CA ASP A 1144 1.72 22.25 -20.54
C ASP A 1144 2.28 21.66 -21.84
N HIS A 1145 3.57 21.91 -22.12
CA HIS A 1145 4.19 21.53 -23.38
C HIS A 1145 4.19 20.02 -23.60
N PHE A 1146 4.24 19.18 -22.55
CA PHE A 1146 4.47 17.73 -22.68
C PHE A 1146 3.19 16.92 -22.74
N VAL A 1147 2.10 17.48 -22.24
CA VAL A 1147 0.87 16.72 -22.00
C VAL A 1147 -0.22 16.93 -23.04
N TYR A 1148 0.07 17.65 -24.14
CA TYR A 1148 -0.88 17.82 -25.26
C TYR A 1148 -1.47 16.49 -25.77
N PHE A 1149 -0.69 15.41 -25.74
CA PHE A 1149 -1.07 14.08 -26.24
C PHE A 1149 -1.42 13.08 -25.14
N ALA A 1150 -1.42 13.51 -23.88
CA ALA A 1150 -1.64 12.63 -22.72
C ALA A 1150 -2.85 13.05 -21.88
N GLU A 1151 -3.10 14.36 -21.73
CA GLU A 1151 -4.13 14.89 -20.82
C GLU A 1151 -5.46 15.18 -21.54
N PRO A 1152 -6.62 15.03 -20.86
CA PRO A 1152 -7.93 15.19 -21.50
C PRO A 1152 -8.14 16.53 -22.19
N VAL A 1153 -7.64 17.63 -21.62
CA VAL A 1153 -7.78 18.97 -22.21
C VAL A 1153 -7.00 19.08 -23.53
N GLY A 1154 -5.77 18.56 -23.55
CA GLY A 1154 -4.93 18.49 -24.75
C GLY A 1154 -5.53 17.57 -25.82
N LEU A 1155 -5.92 16.36 -25.42
CA LEU A 1155 -6.55 15.37 -26.30
C LEU A 1155 -7.86 15.88 -26.90
N THR A 1156 -8.67 16.61 -26.13
CA THR A 1156 -9.94 17.19 -26.62
C THR A 1156 -9.69 18.25 -27.70
N ALA A 1157 -8.77 19.18 -27.45
CA ALA A 1157 -8.42 20.21 -28.43
C ALA A 1157 -7.81 19.60 -29.70
N PHE A 1158 -6.96 18.58 -29.53
CA PHE A 1158 -6.38 17.81 -30.62
C PHE A 1158 -7.45 17.09 -31.46
N SER A 1159 -8.35 16.37 -30.81
CA SER A 1159 -9.53 15.73 -31.41
C SER A 1159 -10.36 16.72 -32.24
N GLN A 1160 -10.68 17.89 -31.67
CA GLN A 1160 -11.46 18.92 -32.36
C GLN A 1160 -10.76 19.47 -33.60
N ALA A 1161 -9.44 19.68 -33.52
CA ALA A 1161 -8.63 20.12 -34.66
C ALA A 1161 -8.65 19.07 -35.79
N VAL A 1162 -8.52 17.79 -35.45
CA VAL A 1162 -8.55 16.68 -36.42
C VAL A 1162 -9.92 16.54 -37.10
N ILE A 1163 -11.02 16.57 -36.35
CA ILE A 1163 -12.38 16.49 -36.92
C ILE A 1163 -12.61 17.66 -37.89
N LYS A 1164 -12.19 18.87 -37.49
CA LYS A 1164 -12.39 20.06 -38.31
C LYS A 1164 -11.56 20.02 -39.59
N ALA A 1165 -10.34 19.47 -39.53
CA ALA A 1165 -9.52 19.22 -40.71
C ALA A 1165 -10.23 18.27 -41.69
N LEU A 1166 -10.76 17.14 -41.20
CA LEU A 1166 -11.46 16.16 -42.03
C LEU A 1166 -12.76 16.70 -42.66
N LYS A 1167 -13.52 17.54 -41.94
CA LYS A 1167 -14.76 18.16 -42.45
C LYS A 1167 -14.53 19.14 -43.62
N ASN A 1168 -13.31 19.68 -43.76
CA ASN A 1168 -12.98 20.58 -44.88
C ASN A 1168 -12.80 19.83 -46.21
N HIS A 1169 -12.71 18.49 -46.17
CA HIS A 1169 -12.67 17.62 -47.33
C HIS A 1169 -14.05 16.96 -47.49
N SER A 1170 -14.80 17.38 -48.51
CA SER A 1170 -16.26 17.36 -48.67
C SER A 1170 -17.01 16.01 -48.69
N ASP A 1171 -16.47 14.93 -48.13
CA ASP A 1171 -17.14 13.61 -48.01
C ASP A 1171 -17.40 13.15 -46.56
N PHE A 1172 -17.05 13.96 -45.56
CA PHE A 1172 -17.32 13.62 -44.15
C PHE A 1172 -18.76 13.98 -43.75
N GLY A 1173 -19.72 13.10 -44.11
CA GLY A 1173 -21.09 13.09 -43.58
C GLY A 1173 -22.12 13.89 -44.39
N SER A 1174 -22.57 13.36 -45.53
CA SER A 1174 -23.80 13.81 -46.17
C SER A 1174 -25.03 13.33 -45.38
N LYS A 1175 -25.45 14.10 -44.37
CA LYS A 1175 -26.84 14.31 -43.91
C LYS A 1175 -26.82 14.93 -42.51
N THR A 1176 -26.79 16.25 -42.44
CA THR A 1176 -27.62 17.02 -41.48
C THR A 1176 -27.54 18.50 -41.83
N ALA A 1177 -28.69 19.16 -41.73
CA ALA A 1177 -28.91 20.54 -42.13
C ALA A 1177 -28.04 21.53 -41.35
N ALA A 1178 -27.64 22.60 -42.04
CA ALA A 1178 -26.93 23.73 -41.47
C ALA A 1178 -27.74 24.39 -40.33
N THR A 1179 -27.17 24.37 -39.13
CA THR A 1179 -27.42 25.39 -38.10
C THR A 1179 -26.09 26.10 -37.83
N ASN A 1180 -26.00 27.35 -38.28
CA ASN A 1180 -24.95 28.28 -37.90
C ASN A 1180 -24.99 28.45 -36.38
N THR A 1181 -24.12 27.73 -35.67
CA THR A 1181 -23.88 27.93 -34.25
C THR A 1181 -22.50 28.55 -34.13
N ILE A 1182 -22.47 29.84 -33.81
CA ILE A 1182 -21.26 30.53 -33.35
C ILE A 1182 -20.88 29.84 -32.03
N VAL A 1183 -19.85 29.00 -32.04
CA VAL A 1183 -19.34 28.36 -30.83
C VAL A 1183 -18.57 29.43 -30.05
N ALA A 1184 -19.21 29.97 -29.01
CA ALA A 1184 -18.51 30.68 -27.96
C ALA A 1184 -17.65 29.67 -27.18
N ASN A 1185 -16.38 30.00 -26.97
CA ASN A 1185 -15.45 29.28 -26.08
C ASN A 1185 -16.14 28.96 -24.73
N PRO A 1186 -16.27 27.69 -24.30
CA PRO A 1186 -16.89 27.37 -23.02
C PRO A 1186 -16.01 27.70 -21.80
N VAL A 1187 -14.78 28.18 -21.97
CA VAL A 1187 -13.82 28.33 -20.85
C VAL A 1187 -13.47 29.80 -20.54
N VAL A 1188 -14.00 30.79 -21.28
CA VAL A 1188 -13.66 32.22 -21.04
C VAL A 1188 -14.87 33.08 -20.66
N ASN A 1189 -16.09 32.52 -20.56
CA ASN A 1189 -17.30 33.28 -20.20
C ASN A 1189 -17.92 32.89 -18.83
N ILE A 1190 -17.08 32.67 -17.83
CA ILE A 1190 -17.47 32.97 -16.45
C ILE A 1190 -16.61 34.17 -16.05
N ILE A 1191 -17.24 35.34 -15.94
CA ILE A 1191 -16.74 36.67 -15.55
C ILE A 1191 -16.90 37.68 -16.71
N THR A 1192 -17.86 38.59 -16.52
CA THR A 1192 -18.21 39.80 -17.31
C THR A 1192 -19.21 39.68 -18.47
N ASN A 1193 -20.52 39.67 -18.18
CA ASN A 1193 -21.36 40.87 -18.38
C ASN A 1193 -22.78 40.73 -17.82
N ASN A 1194 -23.25 41.84 -17.25
CA ASN A 1194 -24.52 42.00 -16.55
C ASN A 1194 -25.71 42.17 -17.52
N SER A 1195 -26.78 41.41 -17.33
CA SER A 1195 -28.13 41.80 -17.77
C SER A 1195 -28.97 42.24 -16.55
N PRO A 1196 -29.81 43.30 -16.66
CA PRO A 1196 -30.37 43.98 -15.47
C PRO A 1196 -31.52 43.25 -14.77
N GLU A 1197 -32.13 42.24 -15.39
CA GLU A 1197 -33.38 41.65 -14.87
C GLU A 1197 -33.20 40.48 -13.90
N ASN A 1198 -31.96 40.02 -13.67
CA ASN A 1198 -31.66 38.98 -12.65
C ASN A 1198 -30.94 39.51 -11.41
N LYS A 1199 -30.91 40.85 -11.20
CA LYS A 1199 -30.25 41.46 -10.03
C LYS A 1199 -31.03 41.27 -8.71
N ALA A 1200 -32.35 41.14 -8.72
CA ALA A 1200 -33.11 41.00 -7.48
C ALA A 1200 -32.95 39.62 -6.81
N LEU A 1201 -32.80 38.54 -7.59
CA LEU A 1201 -32.75 37.18 -7.06
C LEU A 1201 -31.33 36.76 -6.63
N LYS A 1202 -30.27 37.33 -7.24
CA LYS A 1202 -28.86 37.08 -6.86
C LYS A 1202 -28.40 37.88 -5.64
N TRP A 1203 -28.94 39.08 -5.39
CA TRP A 1203 -28.60 39.86 -4.19
C TRP A 1203 -29.17 39.27 -2.90
N TRP A 1204 -30.25 38.49 -2.98
CA TRP A 1204 -30.79 37.78 -1.82
C TRP A 1204 -29.93 36.56 -1.45
N ILE A 1205 -29.45 35.81 -2.45
CA ILE A 1205 -28.63 34.59 -2.24
C ILE A 1205 -27.18 34.94 -1.84
N ILE A 1206 -26.59 36.02 -2.39
CA ILE A 1206 -25.25 36.48 -2.00
C ILE A 1206 -25.27 37.15 -0.61
N GLY A 1207 -26.38 37.80 -0.23
CA GLY A 1207 -26.57 38.36 1.11
C GLY A 1207 -26.59 37.30 2.22
N VAL A 1208 -27.22 36.15 1.97
CA VAL A 1208 -27.33 35.07 2.98
C VAL A 1208 -26.01 34.30 3.14
N VAL A 1209 -25.27 34.09 2.06
CA VAL A 1209 -23.96 33.40 2.11
C VAL A 1209 -22.87 34.31 2.68
N GLY A 1210 -22.91 35.63 2.42
CA GLY A 1210 -21.98 36.61 2.98
C GLY A 1210 -22.11 36.79 4.50
N VAL A 1211 -23.31 36.68 5.06
CA VAL A 1211 -23.54 36.76 6.51
C VAL A 1211 -23.06 35.49 7.23
N LEU A 1212 -23.17 34.32 6.59
CA LEU A 1212 -22.67 33.05 7.14
C LEU A 1212 -21.14 32.97 7.15
N VAL A 1213 -20.45 33.52 6.15
CA VAL A 1213 -18.98 33.49 6.10
C VAL A 1213 -18.35 34.58 7.00
N ALA A 1214 -18.99 35.75 7.15
CA ALA A 1214 -18.50 36.79 8.06
C ALA A 1214 -18.66 36.44 9.55
N ALA A 1215 -19.67 35.64 9.92
CA ALA A 1215 -19.83 35.16 11.30
C ALA A 1215 -18.80 34.09 11.68
N ILE A 1216 -18.39 33.26 10.72
CA ILE A 1216 -17.40 32.19 10.93
C ILE A 1216 -15.96 32.75 11.01
N LEU A 1217 -15.64 33.82 10.28
CA LEU A 1217 -14.33 34.47 10.35
C LEU A 1217 -14.18 35.48 11.50
N GLY A 1218 -15.28 36.03 12.02
CA GLY A 1218 -15.26 36.97 13.15
C GLY A 1218 -14.97 36.35 14.51
N TRP A 1219 -15.22 35.04 14.69
CA TRP A 1219 -15.06 34.39 15.99
C TRP A 1219 -13.66 33.78 16.23
N LEU A 1220 -12.85 33.66 15.18
CA LEU A 1220 -11.51 33.04 15.26
C LEU A 1220 -10.35 34.04 15.46
N VAL A 1221 -10.57 35.36 15.54
CA VAL A 1221 -9.47 36.37 15.51
C VAL A 1221 -9.41 37.35 16.71
N LEU A 1222 -10.20 37.20 17.79
CA LEU A 1222 -10.04 38.07 18.97
C LEU A 1222 -9.96 37.32 20.30
N LYS A 1223 -8.73 36.92 20.67
CA LYS A 1223 -8.31 36.87 22.08
C LYS A 1223 -6.82 37.20 22.21
N PRO A 1224 -6.45 38.35 22.80
CA PRO A 1224 -5.13 38.55 23.39
C PRO A 1224 -5.11 38.13 24.87
N SER A 1225 -3.89 37.88 25.34
CA SER A 1225 -3.41 37.47 26.66
C SER A 1225 -4.01 38.21 27.88
N ASN A 1226 -4.05 37.56 29.05
CA ASN A 1226 -3.30 38.05 30.22
C ASN A 1226 -3.28 37.08 31.42
N ASN A 1227 -2.15 37.18 32.12
CA ASN A 1227 -1.71 36.51 33.33
C ASN A 1227 -2.42 37.01 34.63
N THR A 1228 -2.29 36.15 35.66
CA THR A 1228 -2.16 36.41 37.12
C THR A 1228 -3.38 36.75 38.01
N GLU A 1229 -3.58 35.86 39.00
CA GLU A 1229 -4.09 35.93 40.39
C GLU A 1229 -4.04 37.30 41.14
N PRO A 1230 -4.52 37.49 42.42
CA PRO A 1230 -5.24 36.60 43.37
C PRO A 1230 -6.42 37.27 44.16
N SER A 1231 -7.03 36.48 45.06
CA SER A 1231 -7.58 36.84 46.39
C SER A 1231 -9.06 37.28 46.59
N ASN A 1232 -9.76 36.39 47.31
CA ASN A 1232 -10.67 36.57 48.45
C ASN A 1232 -11.77 37.66 48.51
N GLN A 1233 -13.00 37.14 48.63
CA GLN A 1233 -14.01 37.35 49.70
C GLN A 1233 -14.40 38.77 50.17
N SER A 1234 -15.71 39.03 50.14
CA SER A 1234 -16.59 39.51 51.25
C SER A 1234 -17.76 40.33 50.66
N GLN A 1235 -18.95 40.49 51.23
CA GLN A 1235 -19.79 39.84 52.25
C GLN A 1235 -21.12 40.64 52.25
N LEU A 1236 -22.22 39.99 52.65
CA LEU A 1236 -23.31 40.50 53.50
C LEU A 1236 -24.30 39.31 53.64
N SER A 1237 -24.32 38.60 54.78
CA SER A 1237 -25.36 38.68 55.84
C SER A 1237 -26.79 38.53 55.30
N GLU A 1238 -27.71 37.70 55.79
CA GLU A 1238 -27.88 36.98 57.06
C GLU A 1238 -29.20 36.16 56.93
N ASN A 1239 -29.39 35.10 57.74
CA ASN A 1239 -30.69 34.49 58.13
C ASN A 1239 -31.50 33.69 57.07
N LEU A 1240 -32.26 32.61 57.35
CA LEU A 1240 -32.40 31.59 58.41
C LEU A 1240 -33.63 30.73 57.99
N GLY A 1241 -33.50 29.38 57.92
CA GLY A 1241 -34.61 28.39 57.92
C GLY A 1241 -35.50 28.33 56.66
N GLN A 1242 -35.86 27.20 56.07
CA GLN A 1242 -35.90 25.77 56.43
C GLN A 1242 -35.53 24.93 55.20
#